data_AF-A0A6H1ZYZ3-F1
#
_entry.id   AF-A0A6H1ZYZ3-F1
#
_cell.length_a   1.000
_cell.length_b   1.000
_cell.length_c   1.000
_cell.angle_alpha   90.00
_cell.angle_beta   90.00
_cell.angle_gamma   90.00
#
_symmetry.space_group_name_H-M   'P 1'
#
loop_
_entity.id
_entity.type
_entity.pdbx_description
1 polymer ?
#
loop_
_entity_poly.entity_id
_entity_poly.type
_entity_poly.pdbx_seq_one_letter_code
_entity_poly.pdbx_strand_id
1 'polypeptide(L)'
;MTDTLLPVLKGVSTAVWNVLPEWIRSGLLFLGELTGKAWTTLWDFVRDPIGSIQAGLNWVTTTIGTAFDGALSTFGSWVEGALRGVAAALGTALQGMVTWLGTEIPKAVGVVVEFAKAHIVDPIIAGLHWLFARLTDIVRGLISTIEGLFAHHSPITPEQALPIGIGVLVAAVGAGALATGLADTLSTKVIGTGLELRSLGGFITAMINPSMFMGAVLGVIVGVGIKTPLTQFYNRSFRPSIPAIAEAQRMLWRGSINEGQFRDIVARWGYGDPYETGFVELTKELPGPGDLIRFVVREVIPPATFTEFMAYQGFSAVIAGWYWDAHWILPGRGEVIDAFHRGVISAAERDTYMVLHDYSSTPRPGIAVSDQHIVASIAKTLIPRVDLRYGWELGKISDAGLTERYKWLGYEDDSELMADIQKFRVLTAEYSALRRTYMGLYIDGRVTLEEFGAKLVELKTAPAAIPLWTERAEKERERRLKAPPEIEPKAITRAEAMWAYEHGLKDVAWLRTTLKAIDLSDDRIGLAVDISDKRIAERMKPPKEVTYRDLTTTQIRDLYRFEWLPKRNLPGAFEGIGYLPDDAEKLAAILVDLEAEKAAAEYDSEKRKLRDNAMKDFVKGYILKDVLRADLAEIGYPTEAIDYFVADALADRERSYKDKLIDYYEDAYVKDLVLDEALADYTGEVIVDKDALDLFLMRAYVRKYKKPKAG
;
A
#
# COMPACT_ATOMS: atom_id res chain seq x y z
N MET A 1 -27.48 -55.51 -73.57
CA MET A 1 -26.47 -56.42 -74.17
C MET A 1 -25.12 -55.72 -74.06
N THR A 2 -24.66 -55.53 -72.81
CA THR A 2 -23.69 -54.49 -72.43
C THR A 2 -22.61 -54.98 -71.46
N ASP A 3 -22.52 -56.29 -71.19
CA ASP A 3 -21.63 -56.81 -70.15
C ASP A 3 -20.48 -57.71 -70.65
N THR A 4 -20.24 -57.79 -71.98
CA THR A 4 -19.15 -58.62 -72.52
C THR A 4 -18.16 -57.91 -73.46
N LEU A 5 -18.42 -56.67 -73.89
CA LEU A 5 -17.53 -55.90 -74.78
C LEU A 5 -16.69 -54.82 -74.07
N LEU A 6 -17.17 -54.33 -72.93
CA LEU A 6 -16.53 -53.24 -72.19
C LEU A 6 -15.18 -53.62 -71.55
N PRO A 7 -14.97 -54.84 -71.02
CA PRO A 7 -13.69 -55.23 -70.42
C PRO A 7 -12.59 -55.44 -71.46
N VAL A 8 -12.95 -55.95 -72.65
CA VAL A 8 -12.01 -56.24 -73.75
C VAL A 8 -11.57 -54.95 -74.44
N LEU A 9 -12.47 -53.99 -74.64
CA LEU A 9 -12.12 -52.65 -75.16
C LEU A 9 -11.29 -51.83 -74.16
N LYS A 10 -11.55 -51.94 -72.86
CA LYS A 10 -10.72 -51.32 -71.81
C LYS A 10 -9.34 -51.97 -71.70
N GLY A 11 -9.24 -53.29 -71.87
CA GLY A 11 -7.95 -54.01 -71.89
C GLY A 11 -7.05 -53.57 -73.05
N VAL A 12 -7.62 -53.39 -74.25
CA VAL A 12 -6.88 -52.93 -75.44
C VAL A 12 -6.53 -51.44 -75.34
N SER A 13 -7.44 -50.57 -74.86
CA SER A 13 -7.13 -49.14 -74.73
C SER A 13 -6.08 -48.87 -73.65
N THR A 14 -6.08 -49.64 -72.56
CA THR A 14 -5.13 -49.45 -71.45
C THR A 14 -3.73 -49.98 -71.79
N ALA A 15 -3.65 -51.07 -72.57
CA ALA A 15 -2.38 -51.58 -73.09
C ALA A 15 -1.75 -50.64 -74.13
N VAL A 16 -2.55 -49.98 -74.98
CA VAL A 16 -2.07 -48.99 -75.96
C VAL A 16 -1.66 -47.68 -75.27
N TRP A 17 -2.43 -47.23 -74.27
CA TRP A 17 -2.14 -45.98 -73.55
C TRP A 17 -0.85 -46.04 -72.73
N ASN A 18 -0.55 -47.18 -72.08
CA ASN A 18 0.62 -47.33 -71.21
C ASN A 18 1.94 -47.57 -71.95
N VAL A 19 1.90 -47.82 -73.26
CA VAL A 19 3.09 -47.99 -74.12
C VAL A 19 3.47 -46.67 -74.83
N LEU A 20 2.60 -45.64 -74.78
CA LEU A 20 2.89 -44.35 -75.40
C LEU A 20 3.90 -43.53 -74.56
N PRO A 21 4.89 -42.88 -75.19
CA PRO A 21 5.82 -41.98 -74.52
C PRO A 21 5.10 -40.82 -73.80
N GLU A 22 5.62 -40.39 -72.65
CA GLU A 22 5.02 -39.36 -71.78
C GLU A 22 4.65 -38.06 -72.53
N TRP A 23 5.49 -37.66 -73.49
CA TRP A 23 5.28 -36.44 -74.29
C TRP A 23 4.13 -36.57 -75.30
N ILE A 24 3.80 -37.80 -75.76
CA ILE A 24 2.65 -38.07 -76.63
C ILE A 24 1.36 -38.16 -75.80
N ARG A 25 1.40 -38.77 -74.61
CA ARG A 25 0.25 -38.76 -73.68
C ARG A 25 -0.09 -37.35 -73.20
N SER A 26 0.92 -36.53 -72.90
CA SER A 26 0.74 -35.13 -72.53
C SER A 26 0.27 -34.28 -73.73
N GLY A 27 0.78 -34.55 -74.94
CA GLY A 27 0.32 -33.90 -76.17
C GLY A 27 -1.13 -34.22 -76.53
N LEU A 28 -1.61 -35.45 -76.28
CA LEU A 28 -3.00 -35.84 -76.54
C LEU A 28 -3.98 -35.31 -75.48
N LEU A 29 -3.55 -35.16 -74.22
CA LEU A 29 -4.32 -34.49 -73.17
C LEU A 29 -4.37 -32.97 -73.40
N PHE A 30 -3.29 -32.36 -73.88
CA PHE A 30 -3.23 -30.95 -74.30
C PHE A 30 -4.08 -30.67 -75.55
N LEU A 31 -4.13 -31.58 -76.53
CA LEU A 31 -5.00 -31.46 -77.71
C LEU A 31 -6.49 -31.67 -77.37
N GLY A 32 -6.79 -32.42 -76.30
CA GLY A 32 -8.13 -32.51 -75.70
C GLY A 32 -8.59 -31.24 -75.00
N GLU A 33 -7.68 -30.44 -74.42
CA GLU A 33 -8.00 -29.17 -73.78
C GLU A 33 -7.98 -27.95 -74.74
N LEU A 34 -7.19 -27.99 -75.82
CA LEU A 34 -7.08 -26.86 -76.78
C LEU A 34 -8.17 -26.80 -77.85
N THR A 35 -8.85 -27.90 -78.16
CA THR A 35 -9.88 -27.94 -79.21
C THR A 35 -11.26 -27.47 -78.71
N GLY A 36 -11.47 -27.35 -77.39
CA GLY A 36 -12.73 -26.90 -76.81
C GLY A 36 -12.95 -25.38 -76.80
N LYS A 37 -11.94 -24.57 -76.47
CA LYS A 37 -12.09 -23.11 -76.32
C LYS A 37 -11.88 -22.30 -77.61
N ALA A 38 -10.98 -22.73 -78.49
CA ALA A 38 -10.77 -22.06 -79.77
C ALA A 38 -11.92 -22.34 -80.75
N TRP A 39 -12.47 -23.56 -80.77
CA TRP A 39 -13.63 -23.89 -81.61
C TRP A 39 -14.90 -23.22 -81.10
N THR A 40 -15.12 -23.14 -79.79
CA THR A 40 -16.27 -22.40 -79.24
C THR A 40 -16.16 -20.91 -79.51
N THR A 41 -14.99 -20.28 -79.34
CA THR A 41 -14.84 -18.84 -79.64
C THR A 41 -14.99 -18.55 -81.14
N LEU A 42 -14.50 -19.43 -82.02
CA LEU A 42 -14.65 -19.28 -83.47
C LEU A 42 -16.10 -19.55 -83.91
N TRP A 43 -16.76 -20.56 -83.32
CA TRP A 43 -18.16 -20.90 -83.60
C TRP A 43 -19.12 -19.86 -83.01
N ASP A 44 -18.82 -19.28 -81.84
CA ASP A 44 -19.58 -18.21 -81.20
C ASP A 44 -19.40 -16.88 -81.97
N PHE A 45 -18.22 -16.62 -82.54
CA PHE A 45 -18.01 -15.48 -83.44
C PHE A 45 -18.69 -15.65 -84.80
N VAL A 46 -18.72 -16.86 -85.37
CA VAL A 46 -19.44 -17.12 -86.64
C VAL A 46 -20.97 -17.14 -86.43
N ARG A 47 -21.43 -17.65 -85.28
CA ARG A 47 -22.86 -17.74 -84.94
C ARG A 47 -23.44 -16.43 -84.43
N ASP A 48 -22.64 -15.65 -83.71
CA ASP A 48 -23.00 -14.32 -83.23
C ASP A 48 -21.79 -13.36 -83.26
N PRO A 49 -21.41 -12.88 -84.46
CA PRO A 49 -20.32 -11.91 -84.62
C PRO A 49 -20.62 -10.60 -83.89
N ILE A 50 -21.91 -10.27 -83.71
CA ILE A 50 -22.37 -9.08 -83.02
C ILE A 50 -22.20 -9.25 -81.51
N GLY A 51 -22.56 -10.41 -80.95
CA GLY A 51 -22.40 -10.75 -79.54
C GLY A 51 -20.94 -10.83 -79.09
N SER A 52 -20.06 -11.35 -79.94
CA SER A 52 -18.61 -11.40 -79.66
C SER A 52 -17.96 -10.01 -79.69
N ILE A 53 -18.39 -9.15 -80.62
CA ILE A 53 -18.01 -7.73 -80.64
C ILE A 53 -18.62 -7.00 -79.44
N GLN A 54 -19.87 -7.29 -79.08
CA GLN A 54 -20.52 -6.74 -77.87
C GLN A 54 -19.82 -7.17 -76.58
N ALA A 55 -19.28 -8.38 -76.50
CA ALA A 55 -18.52 -8.85 -75.35
C ALA A 55 -17.17 -8.11 -75.23
N GLY A 56 -16.48 -7.88 -76.35
CA GLY A 56 -15.29 -7.02 -76.40
C GLY A 56 -15.60 -5.57 -76.03
N LEU A 57 -16.70 -5.02 -76.55
CA LEU A 57 -17.17 -3.66 -76.23
C LEU A 57 -17.61 -3.53 -74.77
N ASN A 58 -18.27 -4.55 -74.21
CA ASN A 58 -18.65 -4.59 -72.80
C ASN A 58 -17.44 -4.72 -71.87
N TRP A 59 -16.41 -5.48 -72.27
CA TRP A 59 -15.15 -5.52 -71.54
C TRP A 59 -14.45 -4.15 -71.56
N VAL A 60 -14.46 -3.44 -72.70
CA VAL A 60 -13.94 -2.07 -72.81
C VAL A 60 -14.72 -1.10 -71.94
N THR A 61 -16.06 -1.09 -71.98
CA THR A 61 -16.88 -0.22 -71.11
C THR A 61 -16.66 -0.51 -69.63
N THR A 62 -16.47 -1.78 -69.26
CA THR A 62 -16.24 -2.18 -67.86
C THR A 62 -14.84 -1.81 -67.39
N THR A 63 -13.82 -1.94 -68.25
CA THR A 63 -12.42 -1.57 -67.95
C THR A 63 -12.25 -0.05 -67.88
N ILE A 64 -12.94 0.70 -68.74
CA ILE A 64 -12.99 2.17 -68.68
C ILE A 64 -13.75 2.64 -67.43
N GLY A 65 -14.89 2.03 -67.12
CA GLY A 65 -15.66 2.35 -65.92
C GLY A 65 -14.87 2.10 -64.63
N THR A 66 -14.17 0.97 -64.53
CA THR A 66 -13.33 0.65 -63.35
C THR A 66 -12.08 1.53 -63.21
N ALA A 67 -11.47 1.96 -64.31
CA ALA A 67 -10.39 2.95 -64.27
C ALA A 67 -10.90 4.34 -63.80
N PHE A 68 -12.13 4.70 -64.17
CA PHE A 68 -12.80 5.93 -63.73
C PHE A 68 -13.17 5.89 -62.24
N ASP A 69 -13.72 4.78 -61.77
CA ASP A 69 -14.08 4.57 -60.37
C ASP A 69 -12.83 4.54 -59.47
N GLY A 70 -11.73 3.96 -59.96
CA GLY A 70 -10.42 3.98 -59.28
C GLY A 70 -9.89 5.40 -59.07
N ALA A 71 -10.00 6.27 -60.07
CA ALA A 71 -9.61 7.68 -59.97
C ALA A 71 -10.53 8.49 -59.03
N LEU A 72 -11.80 8.08 -58.89
CA LEU A 72 -12.79 8.70 -57.99
C LEU A 72 -12.65 8.27 -56.52
N SER A 73 -11.94 7.18 -56.22
CA SER A 73 -11.76 6.68 -54.85
C SER A 73 -10.53 7.23 -54.13
N THR A 74 -9.62 7.90 -54.84
CA THR A 74 -8.44 8.58 -54.29
C THR A 74 -8.68 10.08 -54.03
N PHE A 75 -9.81 10.40 -53.39
CA PHE A 75 -10.12 11.77 -52.98
C PHE A 75 -9.35 12.15 -51.70
N GLY A 76 -8.15 12.70 -51.89
CA GLY A 76 -7.30 13.13 -50.79
C GLY A 76 -6.03 13.87 -51.18
N SER A 77 -6.11 14.89 -52.06
CA SER A 77 -5.33 16.15 -52.05
C SER A 77 -5.17 16.77 -53.46
N TRP A 78 -5.64 18.02 -53.55
CA TRP A 78 -5.42 19.04 -54.59
C TRP A 78 -5.98 18.81 -56.03
N VAL A 79 -6.87 19.73 -56.41
CA VAL A 79 -7.80 19.69 -57.56
C VAL A 79 -7.10 19.77 -58.93
N GLU A 80 -5.85 20.23 -59.01
CA GLU A 80 -5.15 20.37 -60.30
C GLU A 80 -4.60 19.02 -60.84
N GLY A 81 -4.29 18.08 -59.94
CA GLY A 81 -3.72 16.78 -60.30
C GLY A 81 -4.75 15.75 -60.76
N ALA A 82 -5.95 15.78 -60.19
CA ALA A 82 -7.00 14.80 -60.44
C ALA A 82 -7.55 14.87 -61.88
N LEU A 83 -7.80 16.07 -62.41
CA LEU A 83 -8.31 16.26 -63.77
C LEU A 83 -7.27 15.91 -64.84
N ARG A 84 -5.99 16.25 -64.59
CA ARG A 84 -4.88 15.82 -65.46
C ARG A 84 -4.65 14.31 -65.39
N GLY A 85 -4.84 13.70 -64.21
CA GLY A 85 -4.77 12.26 -63.98
C GLY A 85 -5.84 11.48 -64.73
N VAL A 86 -7.09 11.97 -64.77
CA VAL A 86 -8.18 11.35 -65.55
C VAL A 86 -7.87 11.42 -67.05
N ALA A 87 -7.37 12.56 -67.56
CA ALA A 87 -6.99 12.68 -68.97
C ALA A 87 -5.81 11.76 -69.35
N ALA A 88 -4.81 11.62 -68.46
CA ALA A 88 -3.67 10.73 -68.68
C ALA A 88 -4.06 9.24 -68.62
N ALA A 89 -4.88 8.85 -67.63
CA ALA A 89 -5.37 7.49 -67.47
C ALA A 89 -6.26 7.04 -68.63
N LEU A 90 -7.13 7.92 -69.13
CA LEU A 90 -7.89 7.70 -70.36
C LEU A 90 -6.95 7.52 -71.56
N GLY A 91 -5.93 8.38 -71.71
CA GLY A 91 -4.93 8.26 -72.76
C GLY A 91 -4.20 6.92 -72.76
N THR A 92 -3.76 6.45 -71.58
CA THR A 92 -3.05 5.17 -71.43
C THR A 92 -3.95 3.95 -71.70
N ALA A 93 -5.17 3.95 -71.17
CA ALA A 93 -6.13 2.87 -71.41
C ALA A 93 -6.52 2.77 -72.90
N LEU A 94 -6.72 3.92 -73.55
CA LEU A 94 -7.04 4.01 -74.98
C LEU A 94 -5.89 3.60 -75.87
N GLN A 95 -4.65 3.96 -75.51
CA GLN A 95 -3.47 3.52 -76.26
C GLN A 95 -3.26 2.01 -76.14
N GLY A 96 -3.57 1.42 -74.97
CA GLY A 96 -3.65 -0.04 -74.79
C GLY A 96 -4.72 -0.69 -75.69
N MET A 97 -5.88 -0.06 -75.83
CA MET A 97 -6.97 -0.52 -76.70
C MET A 97 -6.61 -0.43 -78.20
N VAL A 98 -6.04 0.69 -78.67
CA VAL A 98 -5.59 0.85 -80.06
C VAL A 98 -4.48 -0.15 -80.37
N THR A 99 -3.57 -0.37 -79.43
CA THR A 99 -2.54 -1.41 -79.55
C THR A 99 -3.18 -2.78 -79.63
N TRP A 100 -4.13 -3.11 -78.76
CA TRP A 100 -4.84 -4.40 -78.79
C TRP A 100 -5.61 -4.61 -80.12
N LEU A 101 -6.37 -3.64 -80.59
CA LEU A 101 -7.11 -3.71 -81.86
C LEU A 101 -6.16 -3.86 -83.07
N GLY A 102 -5.05 -3.12 -83.08
CA GLY A 102 -4.05 -3.19 -84.13
C GLY A 102 -3.21 -4.47 -84.11
N THR A 103 -3.15 -5.18 -82.99
CA THR A 103 -2.26 -6.35 -82.80
C THR A 103 -3.00 -7.69 -82.73
N GLU A 104 -4.19 -7.74 -82.13
CA GLU A 104 -4.90 -9.00 -81.87
C GLU A 104 -5.96 -9.33 -82.93
N ILE A 105 -6.57 -8.32 -83.58
CA ILE A 105 -7.52 -8.56 -84.68
C ILE A 105 -6.84 -9.18 -85.92
N PRO A 106 -5.65 -8.71 -86.37
CA PRO A 106 -4.97 -9.32 -87.51
C PRO A 106 -4.49 -10.76 -87.26
N LYS A 107 -4.26 -11.14 -85.99
CA LYS A 107 -3.85 -12.51 -85.61
C LYS A 107 -5.01 -13.52 -85.72
N ALA A 108 -6.26 -13.07 -85.66
CA ALA A 108 -7.44 -13.93 -85.70
C ALA A 108 -7.91 -14.30 -87.11
N VAL A 109 -7.40 -13.66 -88.17
CA VAL A 109 -7.87 -13.83 -89.56
C VAL A 109 -6.70 -14.05 -90.52
N GLY A 110 -6.25 -15.29 -90.65
CA GLY A 110 -5.37 -15.68 -91.76
C GLY A 110 -6.15 -15.76 -93.07
N VAL A 111 -5.74 -14.96 -94.08
CA VAL A 111 -6.15 -14.93 -95.52
C VAL A 111 -7.04 -13.75 -95.98
N VAL A 112 -7.57 -12.88 -95.11
CA VAL A 112 -8.25 -11.61 -95.53
C VAL A 112 -7.60 -10.37 -94.89
N VAL A 113 -6.29 -10.22 -95.06
CA VAL A 113 -5.49 -9.28 -94.25
C VAL A 113 -5.50 -7.84 -94.80
N GLU A 114 -5.46 -7.63 -96.12
CA GLU A 114 -5.41 -6.24 -96.64
C GLU A 114 -6.79 -5.58 -96.78
N PHE A 115 -7.81 -6.33 -97.23
CA PHE A 115 -9.15 -5.76 -97.39
C PHE A 115 -9.77 -5.38 -96.04
N ALA A 116 -9.71 -6.27 -95.05
CA ALA A 116 -10.25 -5.98 -93.73
C ALA A 116 -9.47 -4.86 -93.04
N LYS A 117 -8.13 -4.83 -93.16
CA LYS A 117 -7.31 -3.78 -92.58
C LYS A 117 -7.60 -2.42 -93.22
N ALA A 118 -7.53 -2.32 -94.55
CA ALA A 118 -7.66 -1.06 -95.26
C ALA A 118 -9.11 -0.53 -95.37
N HIS A 119 -10.13 -1.40 -95.30
CA HIS A 119 -11.53 -0.98 -95.55
C HIS A 119 -12.46 -1.13 -94.34
N ILE A 120 -11.99 -1.75 -93.24
CA ILE A 120 -12.78 -1.91 -92.02
C ILE A 120 -12.01 -1.38 -90.81
N VAL A 121 -10.80 -1.90 -90.56
CA VAL A 121 -10.05 -1.59 -89.34
C VAL A 121 -9.47 -0.17 -89.36
N ASP A 122 -8.74 0.22 -90.40
CA ASP A 122 -8.09 1.53 -90.49
C ASP A 122 -9.11 2.69 -90.51
N PRO A 123 -10.25 2.62 -91.24
CA PRO A 123 -11.30 3.64 -91.17
C PRO A 123 -11.96 3.75 -89.78
N ILE A 124 -12.17 2.62 -89.08
CA ILE A 124 -12.70 2.62 -87.72
C ILE A 124 -11.70 3.26 -86.75
N ILE A 125 -10.41 2.92 -86.84
CA ILE A 125 -9.37 3.50 -86.00
C ILE A 125 -9.23 5.01 -86.27
N ALA A 126 -9.27 5.45 -87.53
CA ALA A 126 -9.21 6.87 -87.90
C ALA A 126 -10.45 7.64 -87.39
N GLY A 127 -11.65 7.07 -87.52
CA GLY A 127 -12.89 7.65 -87.01
C GLY A 127 -12.89 7.76 -85.48
N LEU A 128 -12.36 6.74 -84.78
CA LEU A 128 -12.17 6.76 -83.34
C LEU A 128 -11.15 7.84 -82.93
N HIS A 129 -9.98 7.91 -83.58
CA HIS A 129 -8.99 8.97 -83.29
C HIS A 129 -9.55 10.37 -83.47
N TRP A 130 -10.29 10.63 -84.55
CA TRP A 130 -10.93 11.92 -84.79
C TRP A 130 -11.96 12.26 -83.70
N LEU A 131 -12.81 11.29 -83.35
CA LEU A 131 -13.81 11.45 -82.29
C LEU A 131 -13.15 11.76 -80.94
N PHE A 132 -12.06 11.06 -80.61
CA PHE A 132 -11.31 11.30 -79.37
C PHE A 132 -10.65 12.67 -79.33
N ALA A 133 -10.05 13.14 -80.43
CA ALA A 133 -9.49 14.49 -80.50
C ALA A 133 -10.58 15.54 -80.23
N ARG A 134 -11.76 15.36 -80.83
CA ARG A 134 -12.87 16.29 -80.68
C ARG A 134 -13.49 16.29 -79.28
N LEU A 135 -13.61 15.12 -78.65
CA LEU A 135 -14.06 15.01 -77.26
C LEU A 135 -13.04 15.63 -76.29
N THR A 136 -11.75 15.43 -76.53
CA THR A 136 -10.67 16.03 -75.74
C THR A 136 -10.70 17.56 -75.82
N ASP A 137 -10.97 18.11 -77.01
CA ASP A 137 -11.11 19.57 -77.21
C ASP A 137 -12.34 20.14 -76.47
N ILE A 138 -13.47 19.45 -76.50
CA ILE A 138 -14.68 19.86 -75.76
C ILE A 138 -14.42 19.87 -74.26
N VAL A 139 -13.77 18.82 -73.74
CA VAL A 139 -13.42 18.72 -72.33
C VAL A 139 -12.43 19.82 -71.93
N ARG A 140 -11.38 20.07 -72.72
CA ARG A 140 -10.42 21.17 -72.46
C ARG A 140 -11.09 22.54 -72.50
N GLY A 141 -11.99 22.78 -73.44
CA GLY A 141 -12.72 24.04 -73.56
C GLY A 141 -13.71 24.28 -72.40
N LEU A 142 -14.36 23.22 -71.91
CA LEU A 142 -15.20 23.28 -70.73
C LEU A 142 -14.37 23.58 -69.48
N ILE A 143 -13.23 22.91 -69.30
CA ILE A 143 -12.32 23.14 -68.18
C ILE A 143 -11.81 24.58 -68.18
N SER A 144 -11.34 25.11 -69.32
CA SER A 144 -10.82 26.48 -69.39
C SER A 144 -11.91 27.55 -69.14
N THR A 145 -13.15 27.30 -69.58
CA THR A 145 -14.29 28.19 -69.30
C THR A 145 -14.64 28.19 -67.81
N ILE A 146 -14.62 27.01 -67.17
CA ILE A 146 -14.86 26.87 -65.74
C ILE A 146 -13.73 27.54 -64.94
N GLU A 147 -12.46 27.29 -65.27
CA GLU A 147 -11.31 27.95 -64.63
C GLU A 147 -11.42 29.48 -64.71
N GLY A 148 -11.84 30.03 -65.85
CA GLY A 148 -12.09 31.47 -66.00
C GLY A 148 -13.19 32.02 -65.08
N LEU A 149 -14.25 31.26 -64.84
CA LEU A 149 -15.33 31.65 -63.92
C LEU A 149 -14.88 31.68 -62.45
N PHE A 150 -13.99 30.76 -62.06
CA PHE A 150 -13.49 30.63 -60.69
C PHE A 150 -12.27 31.53 -60.39
N ALA A 151 -11.41 31.83 -61.38
CA ALA A 151 -10.15 32.55 -61.20
C ALA A 151 -10.28 34.02 -60.71
N HIS A 152 -11.46 34.63 -60.81
CA HIS A 152 -11.70 36.03 -60.38
C HIS A 152 -12.53 36.17 -59.08
N HIS A 153 -12.98 35.07 -58.47
CA HIS A 153 -13.97 35.11 -57.37
C HIS A 153 -13.57 34.28 -56.14
N SER A 154 -12.29 33.93 -55.98
CA SER A 154 -11.84 33.20 -54.79
C SER A 154 -11.44 34.18 -53.67
N PRO A 155 -12.03 34.11 -52.45
CA PRO A 155 -13.06 33.18 -51.98
C PRO A 155 -14.52 33.58 -52.33
N ILE A 156 -15.38 32.59 -52.59
CA ILE A 156 -16.78 32.80 -53.05
C ILE A 156 -17.72 33.03 -51.86
N THR A 157 -18.48 34.14 -51.89
CA THR A 157 -19.52 34.44 -50.91
C THR A 157 -20.88 33.82 -51.28
N PRO A 158 -21.81 33.60 -50.33
CA PRO A 158 -23.13 33.01 -50.61
C PRO A 158 -23.95 33.76 -51.67
N GLU A 159 -23.82 35.09 -51.77
CA GLU A 159 -24.53 35.88 -52.79
C GLU A 159 -23.92 35.71 -54.20
N GLN A 160 -22.62 35.43 -54.29
CA GLN A 160 -21.89 35.22 -55.55
C GLN A 160 -21.99 33.77 -56.06
N ALA A 161 -22.36 32.81 -55.21
CA ALA A 161 -22.44 31.39 -55.55
C ALA A 161 -23.56 31.09 -56.59
N LEU A 162 -24.68 31.82 -56.55
CA LEU A 162 -25.81 31.56 -57.44
C LEU A 162 -25.55 31.98 -58.90
N PRO A 163 -25.05 33.21 -59.20
CA PRO A 163 -24.66 33.59 -60.56
C PRO A 163 -23.54 32.72 -61.14
N ILE A 164 -22.55 32.36 -60.32
CA ILE A 164 -21.44 31.47 -60.73
C ILE A 164 -21.97 30.07 -61.04
N GLY A 165 -22.88 29.54 -60.21
CA GLY A 165 -23.52 28.25 -60.45
C GLY A 165 -24.38 28.22 -61.73
N ILE A 166 -25.08 29.31 -62.04
CA ILE A 166 -25.80 29.47 -63.30
C ILE A 166 -24.82 29.52 -64.48
N GLY A 167 -23.70 30.25 -64.36
CA GLY A 167 -22.67 30.31 -65.40
C GLY A 167 -22.03 28.94 -65.70
N VAL A 168 -21.77 28.14 -64.66
CA VAL A 168 -21.28 26.76 -64.79
C VAL A 168 -22.33 25.85 -65.46
N LEU A 169 -23.60 26.00 -65.12
CA LEU A 169 -24.71 25.30 -65.78
C LEU A 169 -24.83 25.68 -67.27
N VAL A 170 -24.72 26.96 -67.61
CA VAL A 170 -24.78 27.45 -69.00
C VAL A 170 -23.59 26.94 -69.82
N ALA A 171 -22.38 26.95 -69.26
CA ALA A 171 -21.19 26.39 -69.89
C ALA A 171 -21.32 24.87 -70.12
N ALA A 172 -21.88 24.15 -69.14
CA ALA A 172 -22.16 22.72 -69.25
C ALA A 172 -23.22 22.40 -70.31
N VAL A 173 -24.30 23.20 -70.39
CA VAL A 173 -25.32 23.07 -71.43
C VAL A 173 -24.76 23.36 -72.82
N GLY A 174 -23.90 24.39 -72.96
CA GLY A 174 -23.22 24.71 -74.22
C GLY A 174 -22.28 23.58 -74.70
N ALA A 175 -21.52 22.97 -73.79
CA ALA A 175 -20.69 21.81 -74.10
C ALA A 175 -21.53 20.57 -74.44
N GLY A 176 -22.66 20.36 -73.75
CA GLY A 176 -23.62 19.30 -74.04
C GLY A 176 -24.29 19.46 -75.42
N ALA A 177 -24.59 20.68 -75.84
CA ALA A 177 -25.12 20.96 -77.18
C ALA A 177 -24.10 20.65 -78.29
N LEU A 178 -22.81 20.98 -78.07
CA LEU A 178 -21.71 20.65 -78.99
C LEU A 178 -21.46 19.13 -79.09
N ALA A 179 -21.53 18.41 -77.96
CA ALA A 179 -21.41 16.95 -77.91
C ALA A 179 -22.58 16.25 -78.61
N THR A 180 -23.79 16.80 -78.47
CA THR A 180 -24.99 16.29 -79.14
C THR A 180 -24.93 16.50 -80.66
N GLY A 181 -24.46 17.66 -81.12
CA GLY A 181 -24.23 17.92 -82.55
C GLY A 181 -23.18 17.00 -83.18
N LEU A 182 -22.20 16.53 -82.40
CA LEU A 182 -21.25 15.51 -82.85
C LEU A 182 -21.88 14.13 -82.97
N ALA A 183 -22.74 13.74 -82.04
CA ALA A 183 -23.48 12.48 -82.09
C ALA A 183 -24.34 12.37 -83.35
N ASP A 184 -24.97 13.48 -83.77
CA ASP A 184 -25.76 13.53 -85.00
C ASP A 184 -24.88 13.36 -86.26
N THR A 185 -23.71 14.00 -86.34
CA THR A 185 -22.80 13.87 -87.50
C THR A 185 -22.18 12.48 -87.67
N LEU A 186 -22.08 11.69 -86.60
CA LEU A 186 -21.57 10.31 -86.64
C LEU A 186 -22.64 9.30 -87.06
N SER A 187 -23.91 9.64 -86.89
CA SER A 187 -25.04 8.82 -87.34
C SER A 187 -25.28 8.90 -88.86
N THR A 188 -24.70 9.89 -89.54
CA THR A 188 -24.81 10.07 -90.99
C THR A 188 -23.72 9.33 -91.78
N LYS A 189 -24.09 8.14 -92.28
CA LYS A 189 -23.50 7.35 -93.39
C LYS A 189 -21.98 7.50 -93.63
N VAL A 190 -21.22 6.46 -93.27
CA VAL A 190 -19.93 6.17 -93.91
C VAL A 190 -20.21 5.77 -95.36
N ILE A 191 -19.80 6.61 -96.30
CA ILE A 191 -20.07 6.46 -97.74
C ILE A 191 -19.22 5.31 -98.30
N GLY A 192 -19.87 4.27 -98.85
CA GLY A 192 -19.28 3.41 -99.89
C GLY A 192 -19.15 1.89 -99.65
N THR A 193 -19.49 1.33 -98.48
CA THR A 193 -19.24 -0.11 -98.20
C THR A 193 -20.46 -0.96 -97.80
N GLY A 194 -21.66 -0.38 -97.71
CA GLY A 194 -22.92 -1.15 -97.58
C GLY A 194 -23.14 -1.93 -96.28
N LEU A 195 -22.33 -1.71 -95.23
CA LEU A 195 -22.48 -2.33 -93.91
C LEU A 195 -23.14 -1.36 -92.90
N GLU A 196 -24.32 -1.72 -92.38
CA GLU A 196 -24.99 -0.96 -91.31
C GLU A 196 -24.53 -1.43 -89.92
N LEU A 197 -23.62 -0.68 -89.30
CA LEU A 197 -23.12 -0.95 -87.95
C LEU A 197 -23.98 -0.25 -86.88
N ARG A 198 -25.23 -0.68 -86.73
CA ARG A 198 -26.16 -0.18 -85.70
C ARG A 198 -25.68 -0.41 -84.26
N SER A 199 -24.88 -1.46 -84.02
CA SER A 199 -24.29 -1.76 -82.70
C SER A 199 -23.14 -0.82 -82.31
N LEU A 200 -22.39 -0.32 -83.30
CA LEU A 200 -21.34 0.68 -83.08
C LEU A 200 -21.94 2.04 -82.69
N GLY A 201 -23.10 2.39 -83.26
CA GLY A 201 -23.87 3.57 -82.87
C GLY A 201 -24.26 3.56 -81.40
N GLY A 202 -24.79 2.45 -80.88
CA GLY A 202 -25.12 2.31 -79.45
C GLY A 202 -23.92 2.45 -78.52
N PHE A 203 -22.76 1.93 -78.93
CA PHE A 203 -21.50 2.04 -78.17
C PHE A 203 -20.94 3.47 -78.18
N ILE A 204 -20.93 4.12 -79.34
CA ILE A 204 -20.47 5.50 -79.51
C ILE A 204 -21.41 6.47 -78.77
N THR A 205 -22.73 6.26 -78.83
CA THR A 205 -23.71 7.04 -78.06
C THR A 205 -23.59 6.81 -76.56
N ALA A 206 -23.22 5.60 -76.11
CA ALA A 206 -22.92 5.34 -74.70
C ALA A 206 -21.64 6.05 -74.23
N MET A 207 -20.62 6.13 -75.09
CA MET A 207 -19.36 6.85 -74.80
C MET A 207 -19.50 8.38 -74.85
N ILE A 208 -20.40 8.93 -75.65
CA ILE A 208 -20.63 10.40 -75.74
C ILE A 208 -21.77 10.83 -74.80
N ASN A 209 -22.35 9.90 -74.02
CA ASN A 209 -23.47 10.21 -73.14
C ASN A 209 -23.08 11.36 -72.17
N PRO A 210 -23.76 12.53 -72.28
CA PRO A 210 -23.44 13.71 -71.50
C PRO A 210 -23.42 13.43 -69.98
N SER A 211 -24.21 12.46 -69.50
CA SER A 211 -24.33 12.16 -68.07
C SER A 211 -23.06 11.58 -67.44
N MET A 212 -22.23 10.83 -68.17
CA MET A 212 -21.01 10.23 -67.61
C MET A 212 -19.89 11.27 -67.40
N PHE A 213 -19.69 12.18 -68.35
CA PHE A 213 -18.64 13.21 -68.27
C PHE A 213 -19.11 14.46 -67.50
N MET A 214 -20.36 14.88 -67.67
CA MET A 214 -20.89 16.04 -66.94
C MET A 214 -21.09 15.73 -65.45
N GLY A 215 -21.47 14.50 -65.09
CA GLY A 215 -21.72 14.13 -63.69
C GLY A 215 -20.47 14.18 -62.81
N ALA A 216 -19.32 13.72 -63.33
CA ALA A 216 -18.07 13.67 -62.58
C ALA A 216 -17.39 15.04 -62.41
N VAL A 217 -17.35 15.86 -63.48
CA VAL A 217 -16.71 17.19 -63.43
C VAL A 217 -17.59 18.21 -62.70
N LEU A 218 -18.91 18.20 -62.92
CA LEU A 218 -19.83 19.10 -62.21
C LEU A 218 -20.08 18.63 -60.78
N GLY A 219 -20.11 17.33 -60.49
CA GLY A 219 -20.41 16.79 -59.17
C GLY A 219 -19.45 17.28 -58.08
N VAL A 220 -18.16 17.38 -58.41
CA VAL A 220 -17.12 17.82 -57.47
C VAL A 220 -17.14 19.34 -57.27
N ILE A 221 -17.27 20.11 -58.36
CA ILE A 221 -17.26 21.58 -58.33
C ILE A 221 -18.56 22.13 -57.73
N VAL A 222 -19.72 21.56 -58.08
CA VAL A 222 -21.03 21.94 -57.53
C VAL A 222 -21.19 21.45 -56.10
N GLY A 223 -20.68 20.26 -55.76
CA GLY A 223 -20.78 19.68 -54.42
C GLY A 223 -20.07 20.49 -53.34
N VAL A 224 -18.85 20.97 -53.60
CA VAL A 224 -18.05 21.71 -52.60
C VAL A 224 -18.17 23.23 -52.77
N GLY A 225 -18.20 23.75 -53.99
CA GLY A 225 -18.18 25.20 -54.25
C GLY A 225 -19.53 25.91 -54.22
N ILE A 226 -20.65 25.18 -54.44
CA ILE A 226 -21.98 25.79 -54.64
C ILE A 226 -23.03 25.21 -53.68
N LYS A 227 -23.13 23.89 -53.56
CA LYS A 227 -24.13 23.21 -52.72
C LYS A 227 -23.99 23.55 -51.24
N THR A 228 -22.78 23.55 -50.70
CA THR A 228 -22.55 23.83 -49.28
C THR A 228 -22.88 25.29 -48.92
N PRO A 229 -22.39 26.32 -49.64
CA PRO A 229 -22.82 27.71 -49.43
C PRO A 229 -24.32 27.93 -49.62
N LEU A 230 -24.95 27.30 -50.63
CA LEU A 230 -26.41 27.37 -50.81
C LEU A 230 -27.17 26.70 -49.66
N THR A 231 -26.72 25.54 -49.19
CA THR A 231 -27.33 24.86 -48.03
C THR A 231 -27.22 25.74 -46.79
N GLN A 232 -26.08 26.41 -46.57
CA GLN A 232 -25.92 27.39 -45.49
C GLN A 232 -26.82 28.61 -45.67
N PHE A 233 -26.96 29.13 -46.89
CA PHE A 233 -27.86 30.25 -47.20
C PHE A 233 -29.31 29.89 -46.94
N TYR A 234 -29.78 28.73 -47.42
CA TYR A 234 -31.14 28.26 -47.18
C TYR A 234 -31.37 27.94 -45.70
N ASN A 235 -30.41 27.33 -45.00
CA ASN A 235 -30.51 27.10 -43.56
C ASN A 235 -30.57 28.42 -42.76
N ARG A 236 -29.83 29.46 -43.18
CA ARG A 236 -29.89 30.79 -42.55
C ARG A 236 -31.21 31.51 -42.83
N SER A 237 -31.71 31.42 -44.06
CA SER A 237 -32.90 32.13 -44.53
C SER A 237 -34.19 31.49 -44.04
N PHE A 238 -34.28 30.16 -44.09
CA PHE A 238 -35.49 29.42 -43.77
C PHE A 238 -35.45 28.77 -42.38
N ARG A 239 -34.27 28.62 -41.77
CA ARG A 239 -34.05 28.00 -40.44
C ARG A 239 -34.88 26.71 -40.26
N PRO A 240 -34.77 25.73 -41.19
CA PRO A 240 -35.65 24.57 -41.19
C PRO A 240 -35.34 23.57 -40.08
N SER A 241 -34.18 23.69 -39.42
CA SER A 241 -33.74 22.77 -38.37
C SER A 241 -34.32 23.16 -37.01
N ILE A 242 -35.03 22.23 -36.38
CA ILE A 242 -35.46 22.31 -34.98
C ILE A 242 -34.48 21.58 -34.06
N PRO A 243 -34.37 21.94 -32.77
CA PRO A 243 -33.50 21.24 -31.82
C PRO A 243 -33.90 19.77 -31.69
N ALA A 244 -32.94 18.86 -31.55
CA ALA A 244 -33.25 17.49 -31.17
C ALA A 244 -33.82 17.44 -29.74
N ILE A 245 -34.56 16.37 -29.42
CA ILE A 245 -35.35 16.29 -28.18
C ILE A 245 -34.47 16.44 -26.93
N ALA A 246 -33.26 15.89 -26.94
CA ALA A 246 -32.31 16.03 -25.83
C ALA A 246 -31.77 17.47 -25.65
N GLU A 247 -31.55 18.22 -26.73
CA GLU A 247 -31.26 19.65 -26.68
C GLU A 247 -32.47 20.44 -26.16
N ALA A 248 -33.67 20.12 -26.66
CA ALA A 248 -34.90 20.78 -26.23
C ALA A 248 -35.18 20.55 -24.74
N GLN A 249 -34.93 19.35 -24.22
CA GLN A 249 -35.03 19.02 -22.79
C GLN A 249 -34.06 19.85 -21.95
N ARG A 250 -32.81 20.01 -22.42
CA ARG A 250 -31.84 20.90 -21.76
C ARG A 250 -32.26 22.37 -21.84
N MET A 251 -32.85 22.82 -22.95
CA MET A 251 -33.40 24.17 -23.10
C MET A 251 -34.56 24.41 -22.12
N LEU A 252 -35.41 23.40 -21.89
CA LEU A 252 -36.50 23.43 -20.90
C LEU A 252 -35.93 23.57 -19.47
N TRP A 253 -34.94 22.76 -19.09
CA TRP A 253 -34.27 22.85 -17.78
C TRP A 253 -33.60 24.20 -17.52
N ARG A 254 -33.11 24.86 -18.57
CA ARG A 254 -32.52 26.22 -18.50
C ARG A 254 -33.56 27.34 -18.60
N GLY A 255 -34.84 27.01 -18.71
CA GLY A 255 -35.94 27.97 -18.84
C GLY A 255 -35.93 28.76 -20.16
N SER A 256 -35.16 28.31 -21.16
CA SER A 256 -35.09 28.96 -22.48
C SER A 256 -36.31 28.64 -23.35
N ILE A 257 -37.03 27.57 -23.02
CA ILE A 257 -38.35 27.22 -23.57
C ILE A 257 -39.26 26.75 -22.42
N ASN A 258 -40.57 26.83 -22.61
CA ASN A 258 -41.56 26.28 -21.68
C ASN A 258 -42.05 24.88 -22.11
N GLU A 259 -42.82 24.20 -21.25
CA GLU A 259 -43.31 22.85 -21.51
C GLU A 259 -44.13 22.75 -22.80
N GLY A 260 -45.00 23.74 -23.07
CA GLY A 260 -45.79 23.77 -24.31
C GLY A 260 -44.93 23.87 -25.57
N GLN A 261 -43.83 24.64 -25.51
CA GLN A 261 -42.84 24.73 -26.59
C GLN A 261 -42.02 23.44 -26.74
N PHE A 262 -41.71 22.77 -25.64
CA PHE A 262 -41.04 21.46 -25.68
C PHE A 262 -41.95 20.39 -26.33
N ARG A 263 -43.23 20.36 -25.95
CA ARG A 263 -44.27 19.50 -26.56
C ARG A 263 -44.42 19.76 -28.06
N ASP A 264 -44.45 21.02 -28.49
CA ASP A 264 -44.48 21.39 -29.92
C ASP A 264 -43.22 20.89 -30.66
N ILE A 265 -42.03 20.98 -30.06
CA ILE A 265 -40.80 20.43 -30.66
C ILE A 265 -40.91 18.90 -30.79
N VAL A 266 -41.33 18.19 -29.74
CA VAL A 266 -41.52 16.73 -29.76
C VAL A 266 -42.54 16.32 -30.83
N ALA A 267 -43.64 17.06 -30.97
CA ALA A 267 -44.65 16.86 -32.01
C ALA A 267 -44.11 17.09 -33.42
N ARG A 268 -43.27 18.12 -33.63
CA ARG A 268 -42.62 18.40 -34.93
C ARG A 268 -41.59 17.34 -35.32
N TRP A 269 -41.03 16.62 -34.36
CA TRP A 269 -40.23 15.41 -34.61
C TRP A 269 -41.07 14.19 -34.97
N GLY A 270 -42.41 14.29 -34.88
CA GLY A 270 -43.36 13.25 -35.27
C GLY A 270 -43.88 12.39 -34.12
N TYR A 271 -43.58 12.74 -32.86
CA TYR A 271 -44.07 12.00 -31.69
C TYR A 271 -45.34 12.66 -31.13
N GLY A 272 -46.43 11.89 -31.06
CA GLY A 272 -47.67 12.29 -30.37
C GLY A 272 -47.87 11.53 -29.06
N ASP A 273 -49.04 11.68 -28.44
CA ASP A 273 -49.42 10.88 -27.28
C ASP A 273 -49.44 9.37 -27.61
N PRO A 274 -48.94 8.49 -26.71
CA PRO A 274 -48.50 8.76 -25.33
C PRO A 274 -47.02 9.18 -25.19
N TYR A 275 -46.25 9.19 -26.29
CA TYR A 275 -44.79 9.41 -26.25
C TYR A 275 -44.42 10.84 -25.88
N GLU A 276 -45.23 11.81 -26.29
CA GLU A 276 -45.06 13.21 -25.89
C GLU A 276 -45.08 13.36 -24.36
N THR A 277 -46.08 12.76 -23.71
CA THR A 277 -46.18 12.71 -22.25
C THR A 277 -44.98 11.98 -21.62
N GLY A 278 -44.52 10.90 -22.23
CA GLY A 278 -43.30 10.20 -21.80
C GLY A 278 -42.04 11.07 -21.85
N PHE A 279 -41.84 11.85 -22.92
CA PHE A 279 -40.70 12.78 -23.02
C PHE A 279 -40.77 13.90 -22.00
N VAL A 280 -41.97 14.37 -21.64
CA VAL A 280 -42.14 15.34 -20.55
C VAL A 280 -41.78 14.71 -19.21
N GLU A 281 -42.18 13.47 -18.95
CA GLU A 281 -41.77 12.77 -17.72
C GLU A 281 -40.25 12.54 -17.64
N LEU A 282 -39.59 12.25 -18.77
CA LEU A 282 -38.12 12.13 -18.84
C LEU A 282 -37.37 13.43 -18.50
N THR A 283 -38.06 14.58 -18.46
CA THR A 283 -37.46 15.83 -17.98
C THR A 283 -37.23 15.81 -16.46
N LYS A 284 -37.86 14.91 -15.71
CA LYS A 284 -37.63 14.73 -14.27
C LYS A 284 -36.42 13.82 -14.07
N GLU A 285 -35.26 14.41 -13.80
CA GLU A 285 -34.03 13.66 -13.54
C GLU A 285 -34.12 12.93 -12.19
N LEU A 286 -33.82 11.63 -12.18
CA LEU A 286 -33.81 10.80 -10.98
C LEU A 286 -32.38 10.74 -10.38
N PRO A 287 -32.23 10.87 -9.05
CA PRO A 287 -30.94 10.67 -8.39
C PRO A 287 -30.43 9.23 -8.58
N GLY A 288 -29.11 9.07 -8.67
CA GLY A 288 -28.50 7.73 -8.77
C GLY A 288 -28.60 6.92 -7.47
N PRO A 289 -28.30 5.61 -7.49
CA PRO A 289 -28.48 4.71 -6.34
C PRO A 289 -27.80 5.19 -5.05
N GLY A 290 -26.58 5.74 -5.15
CA GLY A 290 -25.84 6.25 -3.98
C GLY A 290 -26.51 7.45 -3.31
N ASP A 291 -27.06 8.37 -4.10
CA ASP A 291 -27.79 9.53 -3.56
C ASP A 291 -29.13 9.10 -2.95
N LEU A 292 -29.83 8.15 -3.59
CA LEU A 292 -31.06 7.59 -3.04
C LEU A 292 -30.83 6.89 -1.70
N ILE A 293 -29.77 6.09 -1.57
CA ILE A 293 -29.36 5.49 -0.27
C ILE A 293 -29.12 6.60 0.75
N ARG A 294 -28.36 7.63 0.37
CA ARG A 294 -28.08 8.77 1.26
C ARG A 294 -29.35 9.49 1.70
N PHE A 295 -30.35 9.63 0.83
CA PHE A 295 -31.64 10.22 1.17
C PHE A 295 -32.42 9.37 2.16
N VAL A 296 -32.42 8.04 2.00
CA VAL A 296 -33.05 7.14 2.99
C VAL A 296 -32.32 7.18 4.33
N VAL A 297 -30.98 7.08 4.33
CA VAL A 297 -30.16 7.10 5.56
C VAL A 297 -30.29 8.42 6.31
N ARG A 298 -30.56 9.53 5.60
CA ARG A 298 -30.83 10.85 6.18
C ARG A 298 -32.32 11.14 6.40
N GLU A 299 -33.17 10.13 6.28
CA GLU A 299 -34.63 10.20 6.50
C GLU A 299 -35.34 11.26 5.62
N VAL A 300 -34.75 11.60 4.47
CA VAL A 300 -35.33 12.53 3.50
C VAL A 300 -36.48 11.86 2.73
N ILE A 301 -36.34 10.55 2.46
CA ILE A 301 -37.36 9.72 1.81
C ILE A 301 -37.51 8.39 2.57
N PRO A 302 -38.70 7.77 2.57
CA PRO A 302 -38.88 6.46 3.18
C PRO A 302 -38.25 5.34 2.31
N PRO A 303 -37.89 4.19 2.91
CA PRO A 303 -37.30 3.06 2.17
C PRO A 303 -38.14 2.55 0.99
N ALA A 304 -39.47 2.62 1.09
CA ALA A 304 -40.36 2.22 -0.01
C ALA A 304 -40.15 3.09 -1.26
N THR A 305 -39.92 4.39 -1.09
CA THR A 305 -39.64 5.34 -2.18
C THR A 305 -38.27 5.06 -2.83
N PHE A 306 -37.29 4.56 -2.07
CA PHE A 306 -36.02 4.10 -2.64
C PHE A 306 -36.23 2.94 -3.62
N THR A 307 -36.99 1.91 -3.22
CA THR A 307 -37.27 0.77 -4.11
C THR A 307 -38.03 1.21 -5.36
N GLU A 308 -38.98 2.15 -5.23
CA GLU A 308 -39.72 2.73 -6.35
C GLU A 308 -38.80 3.47 -7.34
N PHE A 309 -37.93 4.35 -6.85
CA PHE A 309 -37.00 5.11 -7.70
C PHE A 309 -35.90 4.25 -8.32
N MET A 310 -35.47 3.20 -7.63
CA MET A 310 -34.59 2.16 -8.20
C MET A 310 -35.29 1.42 -9.34
N ALA A 311 -36.59 1.12 -9.21
CA ALA A 311 -37.37 0.48 -10.26
C ALA A 311 -37.54 1.39 -11.50
N TYR A 312 -37.75 2.70 -11.31
CA TYR A 312 -37.79 3.66 -12.44
C TYR A 312 -36.47 3.73 -13.21
N GLN A 313 -35.35 3.40 -12.59
CA GLN A 313 -34.03 3.31 -13.22
C GLN A 313 -33.74 1.93 -13.83
N GLY A 314 -34.67 0.98 -13.73
CA GLY A 314 -34.54 -0.37 -14.28
C GLY A 314 -33.90 -1.40 -13.35
N PHE A 315 -33.67 -1.07 -12.07
CA PHE A 315 -33.18 -2.03 -11.08
C PHE A 315 -34.35 -2.87 -10.52
N SER A 316 -34.17 -4.18 -10.43
CA SER A 316 -35.12 -5.03 -9.72
C SER A 316 -35.05 -4.81 -8.21
N ALA A 317 -36.11 -5.15 -7.48
CA ALA A 317 -36.12 -5.07 -6.01
C ALA A 317 -34.96 -5.87 -5.37
N VAL A 318 -34.55 -6.98 -6.00
CA VAL A 318 -33.39 -7.79 -5.55
C VAL A 318 -32.09 -7.00 -5.67
N ILE A 319 -31.85 -6.37 -6.83
CA ILE A 319 -30.64 -5.56 -7.03
C ILE A 319 -30.65 -4.32 -6.12
N ALA A 320 -31.80 -3.68 -5.93
CA ALA A 320 -31.96 -2.58 -4.98
C ALA A 320 -31.61 -3.02 -3.55
N GLY A 321 -32.00 -4.26 -3.17
CA GLY A 321 -31.62 -4.89 -1.90
C GLY A 321 -30.10 -5.04 -1.76
N TRP A 322 -29.38 -5.45 -2.81
CA TRP A 322 -27.90 -5.54 -2.74
C TRP A 322 -27.23 -4.18 -2.56
N TYR A 323 -27.70 -3.15 -3.26
CA TYR A 323 -27.23 -1.78 -3.07
C TYR A 323 -27.48 -1.29 -1.64
N TRP A 324 -28.64 -1.64 -1.08
CA TRP A 324 -28.94 -1.39 0.32
C TRP A 324 -27.98 -2.16 1.22
N ASP A 325 -27.87 -3.47 1.12
CA ASP A 325 -27.00 -4.23 2.05
C ASP A 325 -25.52 -3.81 1.97
N ALA A 326 -25.05 -3.40 0.80
CA ALA A 326 -23.69 -2.90 0.60
C ALA A 326 -23.45 -1.50 1.20
N HIS A 327 -24.47 -0.76 1.61
CA HIS A 327 -24.29 0.57 2.20
C HIS A 327 -23.76 0.54 3.64
N TRP A 328 -23.95 -0.59 4.33
CA TRP A 328 -23.50 -0.73 5.71
C TRP A 328 -21.97 -0.76 5.78
N ILE A 329 -21.42 -0.02 6.73
CA ILE A 329 -19.98 0.03 6.96
C ILE A 329 -19.60 -1.15 7.88
N LEU A 330 -18.64 -1.96 7.45
CA LEU A 330 -18.09 -3.04 8.27
C LEU A 330 -17.28 -2.44 9.45
N PRO A 331 -17.33 -3.05 10.65
CA PRO A 331 -16.42 -2.70 11.74
C PRO A 331 -14.98 -2.80 11.25
N GLY A 332 -14.13 -1.84 11.61
CA GLY A 332 -12.73 -1.85 11.21
C GLY A 332 -12.02 -3.11 11.71
N ARG A 333 -11.00 -3.58 10.98
CA ARG A 333 -10.23 -4.79 11.37
C ARG A 333 -9.77 -4.76 12.84
N GLY A 334 -9.29 -3.61 13.32
CA GLY A 334 -8.86 -3.45 14.71
C GLY A 334 -10.00 -3.65 15.71
N GLU A 335 -11.19 -3.12 15.42
CA GLU A 335 -12.39 -3.27 16.24
C GLU A 335 -12.85 -4.73 16.30
N VAL A 336 -12.74 -5.46 15.18
CA VAL A 336 -13.03 -6.91 15.13
C VAL A 336 -12.05 -7.70 16.00
N ILE A 337 -10.76 -7.38 15.94
CA ILE A 337 -9.73 -8.03 16.78
C ILE A 337 -9.97 -7.71 18.26
N ASP A 338 -10.28 -6.47 18.59
CA ASP A 338 -10.59 -6.06 19.97
C ASP A 338 -11.86 -6.73 20.48
N ALA A 339 -12.91 -6.81 19.66
CA ALA A 339 -14.14 -7.54 19.99
C ALA A 339 -13.85 -9.02 20.28
N PHE A 340 -12.97 -9.65 19.50
CA PHE A 340 -12.51 -11.01 19.76
C PHE A 340 -11.74 -11.12 21.09
N HIS A 341 -10.78 -10.23 21.36
CA HIS A 341 -10.03 -10.24 22.62
C HIS A 341 -10.91 -9.97 23.85
N ARG A 342 -11.98 -9.19 23.69
CA ARG A 342 -12.98 -8.92 24.73
C ARG A 342 -14.03 -10.02 24.88
N GLY A 343 -13.98 -11.07 24.05
CA GLY A 343 -14.93 -12.18 24.08
C GLY A 343 -16.33 -11.81 23.57
N VAL A 344 -16.47 -10.69 22.84
CA VAL A 344 -17.73 -10.26 22.24
C VAL A 344 -18.09 -11.15 21.04
N ILE A 345 -17.08 -11.60 20.31
CA ILE A 345 -17.22 -12.53 19.18
C ILE A 345 -16.25 -13.70 19.32
N SER A 346 -16.61 -14.82 18.72
CA SER A 346 -15.78 -16.02 18.62
C SER A 346 -14.67 -15.87 17.56
N ALA A 347 -13.70 -16.79 17.59
CA ALA A 347 -12.66 -16.86 16.57
C ALA A 347 -13.23 -17.08 15.15
N ALA A 348 -14.26 -17.91 15.02
CA ALA A 348 -14.90 -18.18 13.73
C ALA A 348 -15.64 -16.95 13.16
N GLU A 349 -16.31 -16.19 14.03
CA GLU A 349 -16.95 -14.92 13.64
C GLU A 349 -15.91 -13.87 13.26
N ARG A 350 -14.82 -13.74 14.03
CA ARG A 350 -13.67 -12.89 13.67
C ARG A 350 -13.14 -13.26 12.28
N ASP A 351 -12.92 -14.55 12.00
CA ASP A 351 -12.39 -15.00 10.71
C ASP A 351 -13.37 -14.71 9.57
N THR A 352 -14.67 -14.85 9.81
CA THR A 352 -15.72 -14.43 8.86
C THR A 352 -15.60 -12.95 8.52
N TYR A 353 -15.42 -12.08 9.52
CA TYR A 353 -15.16 -10.66 9.28
C TYR A 353 -13.84 -10.41 8.53
N MET A 354 -12.81 -11.23 8.74
CA MET A 354 -11.58 -11.12 7.96
C MET A 354 -11.84 -11.40 6.47
N VAL A 355 -12.70 -12.36 6.11
CA VAL A 355 -13.11 -12.57 4.71
C VAL A 355 -13.87 -11.36 4.17
N LEU A 356 -14.78 -10.79 4.96
CA LEU A 356 -15.54 -9.59 4.56
C LEU A 356 -14.63 -8.37 4.33
N HIS A 357 -13.48 -8.32 5.01
CA HIS A 357 -12.39 -7.35 4.79
C HIS A 357 -11.41 -7.75 3.68
N ASP A 358 -11.75 -8.75 2.86
CA ASP A 358 -10.96 -9.23 1.72
C ASP A 358 -9.63 -9.92 2.12
N TYR A 359 -9.55 -10.49 3.32
CA TYR A 359 -8.45 -11.38 3.71
C TYR A 359 -8.75 -12.81 3.28
N SER A 360 -7.87 -13.36 2.43
CA SER A 360 -8.02 -14.73 1.91
C SER A 360 -7.96 -15.76 3.03
N SER A 361 -8.93 -16.68 3.03
CA SER A 361 -8.94 -17.87 3.90
C SER A 361 -8.01 -18.97 3.40
N THR A 362 -7.66 -18.94 2.11
CA THR A 362 -6.72 -19.88 1.49
C THR A 362 -5.33 -19.25 1.34
N PRO A 363 -4.25 -20.05 1.49
CA PRO A 363 -2.91 -19.58 1.21
C PRO A 363 -2.75 -19.16 -0.25
N ARG A 364 -2.00 -18.07 -0.47
CA ARG A 364 -1.65 -17.59 -1.81
C ARG A 364 -0.58 -18.48 -2.45
N PRO A 365 -0.50 -18.56 -3.79
CA PRO A 365 0.57 -19.30 -4.45
C PRO A 365 1.96 -18.87 -3.97
N GLY A 366 2.75 -19.80 -3.46
CA GLY A 366 4.09 -19.53 -2.91
C GLY A 366 4.12 -19.12 -1.43
N ILE A 367 2.97 -19.01 -0.75
CA ILE A 367 2.87 -18.70 0.68
C ILE A 367 2.23 -19.90 1.39
N ALA A 368 2.84 -20.36 2.49
CA ALA A 368 2.40 -21.58 3.19
C ALA A 368 1.13 -21.38 4.05
N VAL A 369 0.86 -20.15 4.49
CA VAL A 369 -0.24 -19.80 5.40
C VAL A 369 -1.20 -18.81 4.74
N SER A 370 -2.47 -18.82 5.16
CA SER A 370 -3.48 -17.89 4.65
C SER A 370 -3.35 -16.49 5.28
N ASP A 371 -3.89 -15.48 4.60
CA ASP A 371 -3.88 -14.09 5.11
C ASP A 371 -4.60 -14.00 6.46
N GLN A 372 -5.73 -14.72 6.61
CA GLN A 372 -6.44 -14.85 7.89
C GLN A 372 -5.56 -15.41 9.00
N HIS A 373 -4.82 -16.49 8.70
CA HIS A 373 -3.95 -17.11 9.70
C HIS A 373 -2.84 -16.14 10.12
N ILE A 374 -2.26 -15.40 9.18
CA ILE A 374 -1.24 -14.38 9.49
C ILE A 374 -1.82 -13.33 10.44
N VAL A 375 -2.95 -12.73 10.08
CA VAL A 375 -3.61 -11.67 10.88
C VAL A 375 -3.99 -12.19 12.27
N ALA A 376 -4.58 -13.39 12.36
CA ALA A 376 -4.92 -14.00 13.64
C ALA A 376 -3.67 -14.32 14.49
N SER A 377 -2.56 -14.71 13.87
CA SER A 377 -1.32 -15.05 14.60
C SER A 377 -0.65 -13.82 15.21
N ILE A 378 -0.69 -12.68 14.50
CA ILE A 378 -0.10 -11.43 14.96
C ILE A 378 -1.05 -10.56 15.78
N ALA A 379 -2.33 -10.94 15.88
CA ALA A 379 -3.34 -10.20 16.63
C ALA A 379 -2.98 -10.10 18.12
N LYS A 380 -2.37 -11.16 18.68
CA LYS A 380 -1.98 -11.19 20.10
C LYS A 380 -0.81 -10.24 20.35
N THR A 381 -1.00 -9.34 21.30
CA THR A 381 0.09 -8.50 21.81
C THR A 381 1.14 -9.38 22.48
N LEU A 382 2.40 -9.17 22.12
CA LEU A 382 3.54 -9.86 22.73
C LEU A 382 3.86 -9.26 24.10
N ILE A 383 4.36 -10.10 25.02
CA ILE A 383 4.80 -9.64 26.33
C ILE A 383 6.01 -8.69 26.14
N PRO A 384 5.96 -7.47 26.68
CA PRO A 384 7.02 -6.49 26.46
C PRO A 384 8.30 -6.89 27.17
N ARG A 385 9.43 -6.30 26.74
CA ARG A 385 10.79 -6.59 27.21
C ARG A 385 10.95 -6.57 28.74
N VAL A 386 10.26 -5.63 29.38
CA VAL A 386 10.31 -5.45 30.84
C VAL A 386 9.64 -6.63 31.55
N ASP A 387 8.46 -7.03 31.11
CA ASP A 387 7.71 -8.12 31.70
C ASP A 387 8.35 -9.48 31.39
N LEU A 388 8.98 -9.63 30.22
CA LEU A 388 9.82 -10.79 29.92
C LEU A 388 11.00 -10.91 30.89
N ARG A 389 11.65 -9.80 31.21
CA ARG A 389 12.74 -9.75 32.18
C ARG A 389 12.25 -10.14 33.58
N TYR A 390 11.11 -9.59 34.01
CA TYR A 390 10.49 -9.97 35.29
C TYR A 390 10.10 -11.45 35.32
N GLY A 391 9.50 -11.97 34.25
CA GLY A 391 9.15 -13.39 34.16
C GLY A 391 10.37 -14.31 34.28
N TRP A 392 11.51 -13.89 33.73
CA TRP A 392 12.78 -14.61 33.90
C TRP A 392 13.33 -14.51 35.34
N GLU A 393 13.34 -13.31 35.93
CA GLU A 393 13.74 -13.08 37.32
C GLU A 393 12.95 -13.95 38.31
N LEU A 394 11.64 -14.12 38.07
CA LEU A 394 10.76 -14.98 38.87
C LEU A 394 10.89 -16.48 38.55
N GLY A 395 11.78 -16.87 37.65
CA GLY A 395 11.96 -18.26 37.22
C GLY A 395 10.78 -18.84 36.43
N LYS A 396 9.87 -17.99 35.93
CA LYS A 396 8.71 -18.40 35.11
C LYS A 396 9.05 -18.53 33.64
N ILE A 397 10.16 -17.94 33.21
CA ILE A 397 10.69 -18.02 31.84
C ILE A 397 12.11 -18.58 31.94
N SER A 398 12.41 -19.64 31.19
CA SER A 398 13.76 -20.20 31.09
C SER A 398 14.67 -19.32 30.23
N ASP A 399 15.98 -19.51 30.30
CA ASP A 399 16.95 -18.80 29.45
C ASP A 399 16.64 -18.93 27.96
N ALA A 400 16.41 -20.17 27.49
CA ALA A 400 16.04 -20.44 26.10
C ALA A 400 14.70 -19.78 25.73
N GLY A 401 13.71 -19.84 26.63
CA GLY A 401 12.41 -19.21 26.44
C GLY A 401 12.49 -17.68 26.41
N LEU A 402 13.42 -17.07 27.15
CA LEU A 402 13.66 -15.64 27.11
C LEU A 402 14.20 -15.24 25.73
N THR A 403 15.25 -15.91 25.26
CA THR A 403 15.83 -15.66 23.92
C THR A 403 14.79 -15.83 22.81
N GLU A 404 13.99 -16.90 22.84
CA GLU A 404 12.91 -17.13 21.87
C GLU A 404 11.88 -15.99 21.85
N ARG A 405 11.47 -15.50 23.03
CA ARG A 405 10.50 -14.39 23.12
C ARG A 405 11.08 -13.06 22.65
N TYR A 406 12.39 -12.86 22.77
CA TYR A 406 13.07 -11.75 22.12
C TYR A 406 13.03 -11.87 20.59
N LYS A 407 13.09 -13.09 20.03
CA LYS A 407 12.84 -13.30 18.59
C LYS A 407 11.45 -12.89 18.15
N TRP A 408 10.43 -13.23 18.94
CA TRP A 408 9.05 -12.80 18.65
C TRP A 408 8.91 -11.27 18.66
N LEU A 409 9.64 -10.58 19.53
CA LEU A 409 9.69 -9.11 19.56
C LEU A 409 10.45 -8.48 18.38
N GLY A 410 10.96 -9.29 17.44
CA GLY A 410 11.64 -8.84 16.22
C GLY A 410 13.16 -8.76 16.34
N TYR A 411 13.76 -9.34 17.38
CA TYR A 411 15.23 -9.45 17.46
C TYR A 411 15.70 -10.72 16.76
N GLU A 412 16.52 -10.60 15.73
CA GLU A 412 17.02 -11.75 14.97
C GLU A 412 18.31 -12.28 15.61
N ASP A 413 19.45 -11.99 15.00
CA ASP A 413 20.78 -12.44 15.46
C ASP A 413 21.13 -11.90 16.86
N ASP A 414 20.60 -10.72 17.22
CA ASP A 414 20.85 -10.08 18.51
C ASP A 414 19.96 -10.58 19.65
N SER A 415 19.07 -11.55 19.41
CA SER A 415 18.12 -12.04 20.42
C SER A 415 18.82 -12.58 21.68
N GLU A 416 19.92 -13.31 21.50
CA GLU A 416 20.72 -13.85 22.60
C GLU A 416 21.43 -12.74 23.39
N LEU A 417 22.07 -11.81 22.68
CA LEU A 417 22.69 -10.62 23.28
C LEU A 417 21.67 -9.81 24.10
N MET A 418 20.47 -9.60 23.56
CA MET A 418 19.41 -8.87 24.24
C MET A 418 18.89 -9.59 25.47
N ALA A 419 18.72 -10.92 25.41
CA ALA A 419 18.37 -11.71 26.58
C ALA A 419 19.43 -11.55 27.67
N ASP A 420 20.71 -11.67 27.34
CA ASP A 420 21.82 -11.55 28.28
C ASP A 420 21.94 -10.15 28.89
N ILE A 421 21.74 -9.09 28.11
CA ILE A 421 21.66 -7.71 28.64
C ILE A 421 20.59 -7.62 29.73
N GLN A 422 19.43 -8.25 29.54
CA GLN A 422 18.34 -8.15 30.51
C GLN A 422 18.59 -9.00 31.75
N LYS A 423 19.18 -10.20 31.59
CA LYS A 423 19.67 -10.99 32.73
C LYS A 423 20.68 -10.20 33.56
N PHE A 424 21.63 -9.54 32.91
CA PHE A 424 22.59 -8.66 33.58
C PHE A 424 21.91 -7.48 34.29
N ARG A 425 20.88 -6.87 33.68
CA ARG A 425 20.12 -5.78 34.30
C ARG A 425 19.40 -6.21 35.58
N VAL A 426 18.80 -7.40 35.60
CA VAL A 426 18.20 -7.97 36.83
C VAL A 426 19.26 -8.10 37.92
N LEU A 427 20.42 -8.68 37.58
CA LEU A 427 21.48 -8.98 38.54
C LEU A 427 22.38 -7.78 38.87
N THR A 428 22.13 -6.59 38.30
CA THR A 428 23.00 -5.42 38.47
C THR A 428 23.11 -4.99 39.93
N ALA A 429 22.03 -5.10 40.70
CA ALA A 429 22.04 -4.80 42.13
C ALA A 429 22.97 -5.76 42.89
N GLU A 430 22.90 -7.06 42.60
CA GLU A 430 23.70 -8.11 43.23
C GLU A 430 25.18 -7.98 42.85
N TYR A 431 25.49 -7.77 41.57
CA TYR A 431 26.85 -7.45 41.13
C TYR A 431 27.40 -6.21 41.85
N SER A 432 26.58 -5.17 42.02
CA SER A 432 27.00 -3.94 42.69
C SER A 432 27.23 -4.14 44.20
N ALA A 433 26.45 -4.99 44.85
CA ALA A 433 26.66 -5.36 46.25
C ALA A 433 28.00 -6.11 46.40
N LEU A 434 28.25 -7.12 45.57
CA LEU A 434 29.51 -7.89 45.60
C LEU A 434 30.74 -7.02 45.33
N ARG A 435 30.69 -6.11 44.35
CA ARG A 435 31.78 -5.16 44.09
C ARG A 435 32.16 -4.36 45.34
N ARG A 436 31.16 -3.88 46.10
CA ARG A 436 31.39 -3.14 47.36
C ARG A 436 31.94 -4.04 48.46
N THR A 437 31.45 -5.27 48.59
CA THR A 437 31.95 -6.25 49.56
C THR A 437 33.43 -6.54 49.31
N TYR A 438 33.82 -6.84 48.07
CA TYR A 438 35.22 -7.10 47.72
C TYR A 438 36.12 -5.86 47.85
N MET A 439 35.60 -4.66 47.56
CA MET A 439 36.31 -3.42 47.85
C MET A 439 36.59 -3.27 49.35
N GLY A 440 35.61 -3.63 50.20
CA GLY A 440 35.80 -3.69 51.66
C GLY A 440 36.87 -4.69 52.08
N LEU A 441 36.86 -5.91 51.50
CA LEU A 441 37.88 -6.92 51.76
C LEU A 441 39.29 -6.42 51.41
N TYR A 442 39.44 -5.69 50.29
CA TYR A 442 40.71 -5.06 49.92
C TYR A 442 41.12 -3.98 50.92
N ILE A 443 40.19 -3.09 51.29
CA ILE A 443 40.43 -2.01 52.26
C ILE A 443 40.90 -2.57 53.60
N ASP A 444 40.30 -3.67 54.05
CA ASP A 444 40.65 -4.36 55.30
C ASP A 444 41.89 -5.28 55.15
N GLY A 445 42.52 -5.34 53.96
CA GLY A 445 43.76 -6.09 53.71
C GLY A 445 43.58 -7.62 53.57
N ARG A 446 42.36 -8.09 53.29
CA ARG A 446 42.03 -9.52 53.20
C ARG A 446 42.18 -10.10 51.79
N VAL A 447 42.27 -9.26 50.78
CA VAL A 447 42.55 -9.61 49.37
C VAL A 447 43.50 -8.58 48.78
N THR A 448 44.31 -8.99 47.80
CA THR A 448 45.23 -8.08 47.11
C THR A 448 44.49 -7.17 46.11
N LEU A 449 45.16 -6.12 45.62
CA LEU A 449 44.58 -5.24 44.59
C LEU A 449 44.35 -6.00 43.28
N GLU A 450 45.24 -6.93 42.93
CA GLU A 450 45.07 -7.78 41.74
C GLU A 450 43.89 -8.73 41.88
N GLU A 451 43.70 -9.35 43.06
CA GLU A 451 42.55 -10.20 43.34
C GLU A 451 41.23 -9.41 43.29
N PHE A 452 41.22 -8.20 43.85
CA PHE A 452 40.06 -7.31 43.73
C PHE A 452 39.78 -6.95 42.28
N GLY A 453 40.81 -6.58 41.50
CA GLY A 453 40.71 -6.29 40.08
C GLY A 453 40.17 -7.46 39.26
N ALA A 454 40.68 -8.68 39.51
CA ALA A 454 40.21 -9.91 38.88
C ALA A 454 38.73 -10.18 39.20
N LYS A 455 38.32 -9.94 40.46
CA LYS A 455 36.91 -10.08 40.85
C LYS A 455 36.01 -9.06 40.16
N LEU A 456 36.48 -7.82 39.94
CA LEU A 456 35.72 -6.84 39.17
C LEU A 456 35.45 -7.31 37.74
N VAL A 457 36.42 -7.97 37.09
CA VAL A 457 36.23 -8.57 35.76
C VAL A 457 35.19 -9.69 35.80
N GLU A 458 35.29 -10.60 36.78
CA GLU A 458 34.34 -11.70 36.98
C GLU A 458 32.91 -11.19 37.19
N LEU A 459 32.75 -10.12 37.98
CA LEU A 459 31.48 -9.43 38.24
C LEU A 459 31.00 -8.55 37.07
N LYS A 460 31.52 -8.80 35.86
CA LYS A 460 31.14 -8.13 34.60
C LYS A 460 31.18 -6.60 34.73
N THR A 461 32.15 -6.08 35.49
CA THR A 461 32.37 -4.63 35.59
C THR A 461 32.93 -4.14 34.27
N ALA A 462 32.43 -3.00 33.78
CA ALA A 462 32.94 -2.43 32.53
C ALA A 462 34.47 -2.21 32.63
N PRO A 463 35.26 -2.61 31.62
CA PRO A 463 36.73 -2.49 31.68
C PRO A 463 37.21 -1.08 32.01
N ALA A 464 36.55 -0.05 31.49
CA ALA A 464 36.86 1.35 31.78
C ALA A 464 36.58 1.77 33.23
N ALA A 465 35.67 1.08 33.93
CA ALA A 465 35.34 1.36 35.32
C ALA A 465 36.29 0.66 36.29
N ILE A 466 36.97 -0.42 35.89
CA ILE A 466 37.86 -1.20 36.77
C ILE A 466 38.97 -0.32 37.37
N PRO A 467 39.72 0.49 36.59
CA PRO A 467 40.74 1.39 37.14
C PRO A 467 40.19 2.39 38.16
N LEU A 468 38.96 2.87 37.96
CA LEU A 468 38.31 3.82 38.86
C LEU A 468 37.93 3.15 40.19
N TRP A 469 37.50 1.89 40.15
CA TRP A 469 37.20 1.11 41.35
C TRP A 469 38.46 0.78 42.13
N THR A 470 39.56 0.41 41.46
CA THR A 470 40.85 0.13 42.12
C THR A 470 41.43 1.40 42.74
N GLU A 471 41.46 2.52 42.03
CA GLU A 471 41.93 3.81 42.57
C GLU A 471 41.11 4.24 43.78
N ARG A 472 39.78 4.09 43.71
CA ARG A 472 38.88 4.39 44.84
C ARG A 472 39.22 3.52 46.05
N ALA A 473 39.44 2.23 45.84
CA ALA A 473 39.73 1.29 46.92
C ALA A 473 41.07 1.63 47.59
N GLU A 474 42.12 1.94 46.82
CA GLU A 474 43.42 2.38 47.31
C GLU A 474 43.29 3.64 48.18
N LYS A 475 42.63 4.69 47.68
CA LYS A 475 42.42 5.94 48.44
C LYS A 475 41.64 5.72 49.73
N GLU A 476 40.66 4.82 49.73
CA GLU A 476 39.87 4.52 50.93
C GLU A 476 40.68 3.70 51.95
N ARG A 477 41.55 2.79 51.49
CA ARG A 477 42.52 2.08 52.32
C ARG A 477 43.52 3.03 52.95
N GLU A 478 44.09 3.96 52.18
CA GLU A 478 44.98 5.01 52.69
C GLU A 478 44.31 5.87 53.78
N ARG A 479 43.03 6.21 53.60
CA ARG A 479 42.25 6.95 54.61
C ARG A 479 42.07 6.15 55.89
N ARG A 480 41.81 4.85 55.77
CA ARG A 480 41.59 3.96 56.91
C ARG A 480 42.88 3.65 57.68
N LEU A 481 44.02 3.66 57.00
CA LEU A 481 45.35 3.53 57.60
C LEU A 481 45.82 4.81 58.33
N LYS A 482 45.29 5.98 57.97
CA LYS A 482 45.49 7.22 58.74
C LYS A 482 44.61 7.17 60.00
N ALA A 483 45.24 7.19 61.17
CA ALA A 483 44.55 7.15 62.47
C ALA A 483 43.44 8.22 62.57
N PRO A 484 42.28 7.91 63.19
CA PRO A 484 41.28 8.93 63.46
C PRO A 484 41.91 10.01 64.35
N PRO A 485 41.62 11.30 64.11
CA PRO A 485 42.07 12.37 65.00
C PRO A 485 41.53 12.09 66.41
N GLU A 486 42.37 12.23 67.43
CA GLU A 486 41.96 12.17 68.84
C GLU A 486 40.83 13.19 69.07
N ILE A 487 39.61 12.69 69.27
CA ILE A 487 38.47 13.55 69.61
C ILE A 487 38.52 13.76 71.12
N GLU A 488 38.98 14.94 71.56
CA GLU A 488 38.79 15.39 72.94
C GLU A 488 37.29 15.41 73.29
N PRO A 489 36.89 15.04 74.53
CA PRO A 489 35.50 15.08 74.93
C PRO A 489 34.94 16.51 74.86
N LYS A 490 33.89 16.71 74.05
CA LYS A 490 33.22 18.01 73.91
C LYS A 490 32.60 18.44 75.24
N ALA A 491 32.93 19.64 75.70
CA ALA A 491 32.23 20.31 76.81
C ALA A 491 30.73 20.47 76.49
N ILE A 492 29.88 20.46 77.53
CA ILE A 492 28.42 20.62 77.39
C ILE A 492 28.09 21.88 76.57
N THR A 493 27.30 21.71 75.52
CA THR A 493 26.92 22.81 74.64
C THR A 493 25.79 23.64 75.24
N ARG A 494 25.64 24.90 74.79
CA ARG A 494 24.52 25.78 75.18
C ARG A 494 23.16 25.10 75.01
N ALA A 495 22.97 24.35 73.93
CA ALA A 495 21.71 23.68 73.62
C ALA A 495 21.39 22.55 74.61
N GLU A 496 22.40 21.75 74.98
CA GLU A 496 22.25 20.67 75.97
C GLU A 496 21.95 21.23 77.36
N ALA A 497 22.61 22.33 77.74
CA ALA A 497 22.34 23.01 79.01
C ALA A 497 20.90 23.57 79.07
N MET A 498 20.45 24.28 78.03
CA MET A 498 19.07 24.80 77.94
C MET A 498 18.03 23.68 77.94
N TRP A 499 18.28 22.59 77.23
CA TRP A 499 17.36 21.44 77.19
C TRP A 499 17.19 20.79 78.57
N ALA A 500 18.28 20.62 79.33
CA ALA A 500 18.23 20.08 80.68
C ALA A 500 17.38 20.94 81.64
N TYR A 501 17.42 22.26 81.46
CA TYR A 501 16.56 23.20 82.17
C TYR A 501 15.09 23.14 81.73
N GLU A 502 14.82 23.18 80.42
CA GLU A 502 13.47 23.14 79.83
C GLU A 502 12.65 21.90 80.23
N HIS A 503 13.33 20.80 80.60
CA HIS A 503 12.71 19.53 80.98
C HIS A 503 12.82 19.25 82.49
N GLY A 504 13.22 20.24 83.30
CA GLY A 504 13.24 20.15 84.76
C GLY A 504 14.31 19.24 85.35
N LEU A 505 15.32 18.83 84.57
CA LEU A 505 16.44 17.99 85.05
C LEU A 505 17.44 18.79 85.90
N LYS A 506 17.50 20.11 85.66
CA LYS A 506 18.36 21.07 86.36
C LYS A 506 17.62 22.38 86.54
N ASP A 507 18.02 23.16 87.54
CA ASP A 507 17.42 24.45 87.83
C ASP A 507 18.04 25.60 87.03
N VAL A 508 17.40 26.78 87.11
CA VAL A 508 17.85 27.98 86.39
C VAL A 508 19.21 28.48 86.89
N ALA A 509 19.55 28.24 88.16
CA ALA A 509 20.82 28.64 88.75
C ALA A 509 21.98 27.83 88.17
N TRP A 510 21.79 26.52 88.00
CA TRP A 510 22.70 25.63 87.30
C TRP A 510 22.84 26.05 85.83
N LEU A 511 21.73 26.30 85.13
CA LEU A 511 21.78 26.73 83.73
C LEU A 511 22.64 28.01 83.56
N ARG A 512 22.42 29.02 84.39
CA ARG A 512 23.20 30.27 84.36
C ARG A 512 24.69 30.03 84.61
N THR A 513 25.02 29.17 85.57
CA THR A 513 26.41 28.84 85.92
C THR A 513 27.10 28.08 84.79
N THR A 514 26.43 27.10 84.20
CA THR A 514 26.94 26.30 83.09
C THR A 514 27.11 27.14 81.82
N LEU A 515 26.16 28.03 81.52
CA LEU A 515 26.28 28.95 80.39
C LEU A 515 27.41 29.99 80.59
N LYS A 516 27.67 30.41 81.82
CA LYS A 516 28.81 31.29 82.14
C LYS A 516 30.16 30.57 82.04
N ALA A 517 30.21 29.29 82.38
CA ALA A 517 31.41 28.46 82.25
C ALA A 517 31.83 28.19 80.78
N ILE A 518 30.90 28.32 79.83
CA ILE A 518 31.18 28.29 78.38
C ILE A 518 31.35 29.70 77.77
N ASP A 519 31.67 30.68 78.61
CA ASP A 519 32.03 32.07 78.26
C ASP A 519 30.93 32.88 77.52
N LEU A 520 29.65 32.63 77.85
CA LEU A 520 28.57 33.51 77.39
C LEU A 520 28.48 34.78 78.25
N SER A 521 28.31 35.93 77.59
CA SER A 521 27.99 37.20 78.25
C SER A 521 26.68 37.13 79.04
N ASP A 522 26.57 37.86 80.14
CA ASP A 522 25.39 37.85 81.02
C ASP A 522 24.06 38.17 80.30
N ASP A 523 24.07 39.07 79.29
CA ASP A 523 22.90 39.36 78.45
C ASP A 523 22.41 38.15 77.63
N ARG A 524 23.36 37.36 77.10
CA ARG A 524 23.07 36.16 76.31
C ARG A 524 22.59 35.02 77.18
N ILE A 525 23.05 34.95 78.42
CA ILE A 525 22.56 34.01 79.43
C ILE A 525 21.12 34.37 79.81
N GLY A 526 20.83 35.66 80.03
CA GLY A 526 19.47 36.15 80.29
C GLY A 526 18.50 35.76 79.17
N LEU A 527 18.87 36.08 77.91
CA LEU A 527 18.06 35.72 76.74
C LEU A 527 17.84 34.20 76.60
N ALA A 528 18.84 33.38 76.94
CA ALA A 528 18.72 31.92 76.87
C ALA A 528 17.69 31.40 77.90
N VAL A 529 17.71 31.92 79.13
CA VAL A 529 16.72 31.57 80.16
C VAL A 529 15.31 31.98 79.72
N ASP A 530 15.14 33.21 79.22
CA ASP A 530 13.83 33.71 78.77
C ASP A 530 13.23 32.88 77.62
N ILE A 531 14.09 32.46 76.67
CA ILE A 531 13.68 31.57 75.57
C ILE A 531 13.19 30.24 76.13
N SER A 532 13.91 29.65 77.10
CA SER A 532 13.54 28.37 77.71
C SER A 532 12.27 28.49 78.56
N ASP A 533 12.09 29.57 79.33
CA ASP A 533 10.88 29.81 80.12
C ASP A 533 9.64 29.98 79.24
N LYS A 534 9.78 30.69 78.12
CA LYS A 534 8.69 30.84 77.15
C LYS A 534 8.30 29.51 76.52
N ARG A 535 9.27 28.64 76.21
CA ARG A 535 9.02 27.29 75.69
C ARG A 535 8.32 26.39 76.71
N ILE A 536 8.70 26.49 77.99
CA ILE A 536 8.02 25.77 79.08
C ILE A 536 6.57 26.25 79.20
N ALA A 537 6.32 27.56 79.13
CA ALA A 537 4.98 28.14 79.20
C ALA A 537 4.09 27.78 78.00
N GLU A 538 4.64 27.74 76.78
CA GLU A 538 3.91 27.35 75.57
C GLU A 538 3.43 25.89 75.60
N ARG A 539 4.14 25.01 76.32
CA ARG A 539 3.76 23.60 76.51
C ARG A 539 2.55 23.39 77.46
N MET A 540 2.10 24.42 78.20
CA MET A 540 1.05 24.29 79.22
C MET A 540 -0.38 24.75 78.83
N LYS A 541 -0.72 24.97 77.54
CA LYS A 541 -2.10 25.34 77.14
C LYS A 541 -3.10 24.15 77.13
N PRO A 542 -4.38 24.34 77.54
CA PRO A 542 -5.39 23.27 77.61
C PRO A 542 -5.95 22.84 76.23
N PRO A 543 -6.56 21.64 76.10
CA PRO A 543 -6.89 21.03 74.82
C PRO A 543 -8.11 21.69 74.15
N LYS A 544 -8.07 21.76 72.81
CA LYS A 544 -9.16 22.28 71.96
C LYS A 544 -10.39 21.37 71.97
N GLU A 545 -11.58 21.97 71.90
CA GLU A 545 -12.86 21.29 71.66
C GLU A 545 -12.78 20.33 70.46
N VAL A 546 -13.28 19.10 70.67
CA VAL A 546 -13.24 18.03 69.67
C VAL A 546 -14.45 18.16 68.74
N THR A 547 -14.22 18.72 67.56
CA THR A 547 -15.08 18.49 66.40
C THR A 547 -14.83 17.07 65.89
N TYR A 548 -15.85 16.21 65.86
CA TYR A 548 -15.75 14.93 65.17
C TYR A 548 -15.47 15.18 63.69
N ARG A 549 -14.43 14.54 63.17
CA ARG A 549 -14.04 14.62 61.77
C ARG A 549 -14.45 13.34 61.09
N ASP A 550 -14.95 13.45 59.88
CA ASP A 550 -15.14 12.30 59.01
C ASP A 550 -13.80 11.59 58.78
N LEU A 551 -13.86 10.28 58.55
CA LEU A 551 -12.67 9.50 58.25
C LEU A 551 -12.01 10.06 56.99
N THR A 552 -10.69 10.14 56.98
CA THR A 552 -9.97 10.42 55.74
C THR A 552 -9.90 9.15 54.89
N THR A 553 -9.67 9.31 53.58
CA THR A 553 -9.36 8.19 52.68
C THR A 553 -8.21 7.31 53.20
N THR A 554 -7.24 7.92 53.89
CA THR A 554 -6.12 7.23 54.53
C THR A 554 -6.59 6.38 55.72
N GLN A 555 -7.47 6.92 56.56
CA GLN A 555 -8.00 6.19 57.71
C GLN A 555 -8.92 5.04 57.28
N ILE A 556 -9.72 5.21 56.22
CA ILE A 556 -10.53 4.14 55.62
C ILE A 556 -9.63 3.01 55.13
N ARG A 557 -8.54 3.32 54.43
CA ARG A 557 -7.52 2.34 54.03
C ARG A 557 -6.95 1.60 55.23
N ASP A 558 -6.52 2.33 56.26
CA ASP A 558 -5.88 1.71 57.42
C ASP A 558 -6.88 0.80 58.16
N LEU A 559 -8.15 1.20 58.29
CA LEU A 559 -9.21 0.35 58.84
C LEU A 559 -9.45 -0.91 58.02
N TYR A 560 -9.40 -0.83 56.68
CA TYR A 560 -9.48 -2.01 55.82
C TYR A 560 -8.25 -2.92 55.98
N ARG A 561 -7.04 -2.34 55.97
CA ARG A 561 -5.78 -3.06 56.17
C ARG A 561 -5.75 -3.83 57.49
N PHE A 562 -6.29 -3.26 58.56
CA PHE A 562 -6.40 -3.91 59.87
C PHE A 562 -7.63 -4.82 60.01
N GLU A 563 -8.36 -5.08 58.92
CA GLU A 563 -9.58 -5.90 58.88
C GLU A 563 -10.72 -5.39 59.78
N TRP A 564 -10.67 -4.12 60.21
CA TRP A 564 -11.71 -3.48 61.02
C TRP A 564 -12.85 -2.92 60.16
N LEU A 565 -12.61 -2.73 58.87
CA LEU A 565 -13.62 -2.41 57.87
C LEU A 565 -13.72 -3.57 56.85
N PRO A 566 -14.80 -4.37 56.86
CA PRO A 566 -14.96 -5.46 55.91
C PRO A 566 -15.04 -4.96 54.47
N LYS A 567 -14.53 -5.73 53.50
CA LYS A 567 -14.55 -5.39 52.05
C LYS A 567 -15.92 -4.92 51.55
N ARG A 568 -17.00 -5.58 51.97
CA ARG A 568 -18.37 -5.22 51.58
C ARG A 568 -18.83 -3.83 52.07
N ASN A 569 -18.18 -3.28 53.09
CA ASN A 569 -18.54 -1.99 53.70
C ASN A 569 -17.63 -0.84 53.23
N LEU A 570 -16.62 -1.12 52.41
CA LEU A 570 -15.68 -0.13 51.89
C LEU A 570 -16.36 0.96 51.02
N PRO A 571 -17.24 0.62 50.06
CA PRO A 571 -17.93 1.65 49.28
C PRO A 571 -18.71 2.62 50.19
N GLY A 572 -19.48 2.11 51.14
CA GLY A 572 -20.23 2.94 52.10
C GLY A 572 -19.35 3.83 52.98
N ALA A 573 -18.11 3.42 53.28
CA ALA A 573 -17.17 4.27 54.00
C ALA A 573 -16.66 5.45 53.14
N PHE A 574 -16.44 5.24 51.84
CA PHE A 574 -16.08 6.32 50.91
C PHE A 574 -17.27 7.25 50.62
N GLU A 575 -18.49 6.72 50.50
CA GLU A 575 -19.71 7.52 50.38
C GLU A 575 -19.91 8.43 51.60
N GLY A 576 -19.68 7.89 52.81
CA GLY A 576 -19.81 8.62 54.07
C GLY A 576 -18.88 9.83 54.21
N ILE A 577 -17.84 9.95 53.37
CA ILE A 577 -16.89 11.07 53.36
C ILE A 577 -17.07 11.96 52.12
N GLY A 578 -18.15 11.75 51.36
CA GLY A 578 -18.61 12.63 50.28
C GLY A 578 -18.34 12.17 48.84
N TYR A 579 -17.86 10.93 48.63
CA TYR A 579 -17.73 10.38 47.27
C TYR A 579 -19.08 9.92 46.71
N LEU A 580 -19.27 10.09 45.39
CA LEU A 580 -20.44 9.55 44.70
C LEU A 580 -20.40 8.01 44.72
N PRO A 581 -21.55 7.31 44.71
CA PRO A 581 -21.61 5.85 44.80
C PRO A 581 -20.71 5.13 43.78
N ASP A 582 -20.76 5.55 42.51
CA ASP A 582 -19.93 4.96 41.45
C ASP A 582 -18.42 5.16 41.66
N ASP A 583 -18.03 6.28 42.27
CA ASP A 583 -16.63 6.58 42.56
C ASP A 583 -16.16 5.86 43.83
N ALA A 584 -17.04 5.73 44.82
CA ALA A 584 -16.81 4.97 46.04
C ALA A 584 -16.58 3.48 45.76
N GLU A 585 -17.33 2.87 44.83
CA GLU A 585 -17.09 1.49 44.40
C GLU A 585 -15.72 1.33 43.72
N LYS A 586 -15.35 2.26 42.83
CA LYS A 586 -14.04 2.22 42.16
C LYS A 586 -12.89 2.41 43.15
N LEU A 587 -13.01 3.35 44.09
CA LEU A 587 -12.02 3.58 45.13
C LEU A 587 -11.88 2.38 46.07
N ALA A 588 -12.99 1.74 46.41
CA ALA A 588 -12.97 0.49 47.16
C ALA A 588 -12.23 -0.63 46.41
N ALA A 589 -12.46 -0.80 45.11
CA ALA A 589 -11.76 -1.78 44.29
C ALA A 589 -10.26 -1.50 44.21
N ILE A 590 -9.87 -0.25 43.92
CA ILE A 590 -8.46 0.17 43.85
C ILE A 590 -7.74 -0.09 45.18
N LEU A 591 -8.38 0.22 46.29
CA LEU A 591 -7.81 0.00 47.62
C LEU A 591 -7.58 -1.49 47.91
N VAL A 592 -8.51 -2.36 47.51
CA VAL A 592 -8.36 -3.82 47.67
C VAL A 592 -7.15 -4.32 46.87
N ASP A 593 -7.01 -3.89 45.62
CA ASP A 593 -5.91 -4.32 44.75
C ASP A 593 -4.56 -3.81 45.26
N LEU A 594 -4.48 -2.54 45.67
CA LEU A 594 -3.25 -1.94 46.23
C LEU A 594 -2.77 -2.64 47.51
N GLU A 595 -3.67 -3.00 48.41
CA GLU A 595 -3.28 -3.70 49.64
C GLU A 595 -2.91 -5.17 49.36
N ALA A 596 -3.51 -5.81 48.34
CA ALA A 596 -3.08 -7.14 47.87
C ALA A 596 -1.66 -7.11 47.28
N GLU A 597 -1.32 -6.08 46.48
CA GLU A 597 0.03 -5.89 45.94
C GLU A 597 1.07 -5.64 47.06
N LYS A 598 0.73 -4.81 48.06
CA LYS A 598 1.62 -4.57 49.20
C LYS A 598 1.82 -5.82 50.05
N ALA A 599 0.77 -6.61 50.27
CA ALA A 599 0.88 -7.87 51.00
C ALA A 599 1.84 -8.85 50.30
N ALA A 600 1.82 -8.90 48.96
CA ALA A 600 2.78 -9.68 48.19
C ALA A 600 4.22 -9.15 48.35
N ALA A 601 4.42 -7.83 48.37
CA ALA A 601 5.72 -7.22 48.61
C ALA A 601 6.26 -7.43 50.04
N GLU A 602 5.39 -7.38 51.06
CA GLU A 602 5.74 -7.71 52.45
C GLU A 602 6.13 -9.20 52.58
N TYR A 603 5.40 -10.10 51.92
CA TYR A 603 5.70 -11.53 51.88
C TYR A 603 7.11 -11.80 51.28
N ASP A 604 7.46 -11.15 50.18
CA ASP A 604 8.80 -11.26 49.58
C ASP A 604 9.89 -10.69 50.49
N SER A 605 9.59 -9.63 51.25
CA SER A 605 10.52 -9.07 52.25
C SER A 605 10.76 -10.04 53.41
N GLU A 606 9.73 -10.67 53.95
CA GLU A 606 9.86 -11.65 55.04
C GLU A 606 10.61 -12.90 54.57
N LYS A 607 10.34 -13.36 53.34
CA LYS A 607 11.07 -14.46 52.71
C LYS A 607 12.59 -14.21 52.67
N ARG A 608 13.01 -12.99 52.31
CA ARG A 608 14.43 -12.58 52.33
C ARG A 608 15.03 -12.57 53.74
N LYS A 609 14.28 -12.11 54.75
CA LYS A 609 14.74 -12.12 56.15
C LYS A 609 14.95 -13.54 56.67
N LEU A 610 14.03 -14.46 56.37
CA LEU A 610 14.14 -15.87 56.77
C LEU A 610 15.37 -16.53 56.15
N ARG A 611 15.61 -16.30 54.85
CA ARG A 611 16.84 -16.73 54.16
C ARG A 611 18.09 -16.21 54.86
N ASP A 612 18.17 -14.91 55.13
CA ASP A 612 19.35 -14.26 55.72
C ASP A 612 19.64 -14.80 57.13
N ASN A 613 18.59 -15.12 57.90
CA ASN A 613 18.73 -15.75 59.21
C ASN A 613 19.27 -17.18 59.10
N ALA A 614 18.70 -18.01 58.23
CA ALA A 614 19.17 -19.38 58.01
C ALA A 614 20.64 -19.41 57.57
N MET A 615 21.03 -18.51 56.64
CA MET A 615 22.43 -18.36 56.21
C MET A 615 23.33 -17.96 57.38
N LYS A 616 22.93 -16.99 58.22
CA LYS A 616 23.70 -16.58 59.42
C LYS A 616 23.87 -17.71 60.42
N ASP A 617 22.83 -18.50 60.65
CA ASP A 617 22.88 -19.64 61.57
C ASP A 617 23.84 -20.72 61.06
N PHE A 618 23.86 -20.96 59.75
CA PHE A 618 24.86 -21.83 59.13
C PHE A 618 26.29 -21.28 59.29
N VAL A 619 26.50 -19.99 58.99
CA VAL A 619 27.81 -19.32 59.12
C VAL A 619 28.34 -19.38 60.55
N LYS A 620 27.46 -19.25 61.55
CA LYS A 620 27.81 -19.38 62.97
C LYS A 620 28.04 -20.82 63.42
N GLY A 621 27.67 -21.80 62.59
CA GLY A 621 27.80 -23.23 62.88
C GLY A 621 26.65 -23.82 63.70
N TYR A 622 25.50 -23.15 63.77
CA TYR A 622 24.31 -23.66 64.48
C TYR A 622 23.56 -24.74 63.69
N ILE A 623 23.68 -24.73 62.36
CA ILE A 623 23.09 -25.73 61.47
C ILE A 623 24.12 -26.29 60.48
N LEU A 624 23.81 -27.46 59.92
CA LEU A 624 24.61 -28.13 58.89
C LEU A 624 24.16 -27.74 57.48
N LYS A 625 25.00 -28.02 56.48
CA LYS A 625 24.76 -27.66 55.08
C LYS A 625 23.43 -28.23 54.55
N ASP A 626 23.12 -29.48 54.89
CA ASP A 626 21.92 -30.15 54.41
C ASP A 626 20.64 -29.55 55.04
N VAL A 627 20.75 -29.09 56.29
CA VAL A 627 19.66 -28.39 56.99
C VAL A 627 19.43 -27.01 56.35
N LEU A 628 20.48 -26.24 56.09
CA LEU A 628 20.37 -24.97 55.35
C LEU A 628 19.69 -25.16 53.99
N ARG A 629 20.02 -26.22 53.25
CA ARG A 629 19.37 -26.53 51.97
C ARG A 629 17.89 -26.85 52.14
N ALA A 630 17.53 -27.63 53.16
CA ALA A 630 16.15 -27.95 53.47
C ALA A 630 15.34 -26.69 53.85
N ASP A 631 15.88 -25.85 54.73
CA ASP A 631 15.23 -24.61 55.16
C ASP A 631 14.98 -23.66 53.97
N LEU A 632 15.96 -23.50 53.08
CA LEU A 632 15.81 -22.65 51.90
C LEU A 632 14.80 -23.21 50.88
N ALA A 633 14.70 -24.55 50.76
CA ALA A 633 13.68 -25.21 49.95
C ALA A 633 12.28 -25.02 50.55
N GLU A 634 12.14 -25.12 51.88
CA GLU A 634 10.88 -24.90 52.60
C GLU A 634 10.40 -23.44 52.49
N ILE A 635 11.32 -22.48 52.55
CA ILE A 635 11.05 -21.06 52.28
C ILE A 635 10.60 -20.83 50.82
N GLY A 636 10.81 -21.82 49.93
CA GLY A 636 10.32 -21.83 48.56
C GLY A 636 11.27 -21.18 47.55
N TYR A 637 12.59 -21.26 47.78
CA TYR A 637 13.58 -20.88 46.77
C TYR A 637 13.79 -22.01 45.76
N PRO A 638 14.05 -21.69 44.47
CA PRO A 638 14.38 -22.71 43.46
C PRO A 638 15.76 -23.31 43.71
N THR A 639 15.97 -24.54 43.25
CA THR A 639 17.19 -25.34 43.50
C THR A 639 18.47 -24.60 43.15
N GLU A 640 18.49 -23.87 42.04
CA GLU A 640 19.65 -23.12 41.55
C GLU A 640 19.99 -21.94 42.47
N ALA A 641 18.97 -21.28 43.03
CA ALA A 641 19.17 -20.21 44.01
C ALA A 641 19.66 -20.77 45.35
N ILE A 642 19.17 -21.95 45.76
CA ILE A 642 19.64 -22.65 46.95
C ILE A 642 21.13 -22.98 46.82
N ASP A 643 21.56 -23.49 45.65
CA ASP A 643 22.97 -23.76 45.37
C ASP A 643 23.85 -22.52 45.55
N TYR A 644 23.38 -21.38 45.04
CA TYR A 644 24.05 -20.10 45.19
C TYR A 644 24.14 -19.65 46.66
N PHE A 645 23.03 -19.64 47.40
CA PHE A 645 23.04 -19.21 48.81
C PHE A 645 23.89 -20.11 49.69
N VAL A 646 23.91 -21.41 49.43
CA VAL A 646 24.74 -22.35 50.18
C VAL A 646 26.22 -22.11 49.89
N ALA A 647 26.59 -21.81 48.64
CA ALA A 647 27.97 -21.47 48.29
C ALA A 647 28.43 -20.16 48.98
N ASP A 648 27.58 -19.14 48.99
CA ASP A 648 27.85 -17.87 49.68
C ASP A 648 28.02 -18.07 51.20
N ALA A 649 27.09 -18.80 51.82
CA ALA A 649 27.14 -19.10 53.25
C ALA A 649 28.36 -19.96 53.62
N LEU A 650 28.85 -20.84 52.73
CA LEU A 650 30.09 -21.60 52.91
C LEU A 650 31.31 -20.68 52.91
N ALA A 651 31.40 -19.75 51.97
CA ALA A 651 32.49 -18.80 51.91
C ALA A 651 32.51 -17.87 53.13
N ASP A 652 31.35 -17.40 53.57
CA ASP A 652 31.23 -16.56 54.76
C ASP A 652 31.55 -17.34 56.05
N ARG A 653 31.19 -18.63 56.13
CA ARG A 653 31.56 -19.51 57.23
C ARG A 653 33.07 -19.69 57.32
N GLU A 654 33.73 -19.94 56.20
CA GLU A 654 35.18 -20.07 56.14
C GLU A 654 35.87 -18.77 56.57
N ARG A 655 35.38 -17.62 56.09
CA ARG A 655 35.88 -16.30 56.49
C ARG A 655 35.71 -16.07 57.99
N SER A 656 34.53 -16.35 58.53
CA SER A 656 34.26 -16.19 59.97
C SER A 656 35.12 -17.11 60.81
N TYR A 657 35.40 -18.33 60.36
CA TYR A 657 36.30 -19.25 61.03
C TYR A 657 37.74 -18.72 61.05
N LYS A 658 38.26 -18.26 59.91
CA LYS A 658 39.60 -17.66 59.80
C LYS A 658 39.76 -16.43 60.69
N ASP A 659 38.76 -15.53 60.71
CA ASP A 659 38.76 -14.36 61.60
C ASP A 659 38.84 -14.77 63.08
N LYS A 660 38.00 -15.72 63.51
CA LYS A 660 38.02 -16.23 64.89
C LYS A 660 39.33 -16.93 65.24
N LEU A 661 39.96 -17.59 64.27
CA LEU A 661 41.23 -18.26 64.47
C LEU A 661 42.38 -17.25 64.68
N ILE A 662 42.37 -16.15 63.91
CA ILE A 662 43.30 -15.02 64.10
C ILE A 662 43.08 -14.39 65.48
N ASP A 663 41.83 -14.09 65.85
CA ASP A 663 41.49 -13.53 67.16
C ASP A 663 41.97 -14.45 68.31
N TYR A 664 41.78 -15.77 68.15
CA TYR A 664 42.27 -16.77 69.10
C TYR A 664 43.79 -16.73 69.26
N TYR A 665 44.55 -16.67 68.17
CA TYR A 665 46.00 -16.60 68.22
C TYR A 665 46.51 -15.26 68.78
N GLU A 666 45.87 -14.14 68.43
CA GLU A 666 46.18 -12.82 69.00
C GLU A 666 45.96 -12.82 70.52
N ASP A 667 44.83 -13.35 70.98
CA ASP A 667 44.51 -13.45 72.40
C ASP A 667 45.50 -14.37 73.13
N ALA A 668 45.87 -15.51 72.53
CA ALA A 668 46.85 -16.44 73.08
C ALA A 668 48.23 -15.77 73.22
N TYR A 669 48.63 -14.99 72.22
CA TYR A 669 49.86 -14.20 72.26
C TYR A 669 49.87 -13.12 73.36
N VAL A 670 48.77 -12.37 73.49
CA VAL A 670 48.60 -11.35 74.54
C VAL A 670 48.61 -11.98 75.93
N LYS A 671 48.15 -13.22 76.07
CA LYS A 671 48.11 -14.00 77.32
C LYS A 671 49.40 -14.80 77.59
N ASP A 672 50.48 -14.57 76.85
CA ASP A 672 51.77 -15.28 76.98
C ASP A 672 51.69 -16.81 76.76
N LEU A 673 50.69 -17.29 76.03
CA LEU A 673 50.54 -18.71 75.68
C LEU A 673 51.29 -19.10 74.39
N VAL A 674 51.67 -18.11 73.56
CA VAL A 674 52.36 -18.30 72.28
C VAL A 674 53.49 -17.26 72.15
N LEU A 675 54.65 -17.68 71.63
CA LEU A 675 55.82 -16.82 71.38
C LEU A 675 55.68 -16.03 70.07
N ASP A 676 56.46 -14.95 69.91
CA ASP A 676 56.45 -14.07 68.72
C ASP A 676 56.58 -14.85 67.39
N GLU A 677 57.52 -15.79 67.30
CA GLU A 677 57.77 -16.59 66.09
C GLU A 677 56.59 -17.51 65.78
N ALA A 678 56.04 -18.17 66.80
CA ALA A 678 54.90 -19.06 66.65
C ALA A 678 53.60 -18.31 66.27
N LEU A 679 53.42 -17.06 66.71
CA LEU A 679 52.29 -16.24 66.26
C LEU A 679 52.39 -15.94 64.77
N ALA A 680 53.58 -15.57 64.28
CA ALA A 680 53.83 -15.30 62.87
C ALA A 680 53.56 -16.53 62.00
N ASP A 681 54.01 -17.71 62.44
CA ASP A 681 53.75 -18.97 61.74
C ASP A 681 52.25 -19.30 61.69
N TYR A 682 51.56 -19.29 62.85
CA TYR A 682 50.14 -19.66 62.91
C TYR A 682 49.22 -18.68 62.17
N THR A 683 49.52 -17.39 62.23
CA THR A 683 48.70 -16.38 61.53
C THR A 683 49.10 -16.22 60.06
N GLY A 684 50.34 -16.57 59.68
CA GLY A 684 50.79 -16.62 58.29
C GLY A 684 50.16 -17.74 57.46
N GLU A 685 49.66 -18.80 58.09
CA GLU A 685 48.81 -19.81 57.42
C GLU A 685 47.43 -19.26 57.01
N VAL A 686 46.98 -18.18 57.64
CA VAL A 686 45.66 -17.57 57.42
C VAL A 686 45.76 -16.25 56.65
N ILE A 687 46.70 -15.39 57.03
CA ILE A 687 46.99 -14.09 56.41
C ILE A 687 48.18 -14.29 55.46
N VAL A 688 47.87 -14.62 54.21
CA VAL A 688 48.89 -14.91 53.18
C VAL A 688 49.58 -13.66 52.63
N ASP A 689 48.93 -12.49 52.77
CA ASP A 689 49.53 -11.21 52.39
C ASP A 689 50.53 -10.75 53.44
N LYS A 690 51.77 -10.53 53.02
CA LYS A 690 52.88 -10.25 53.93
C LYS A 690 52.72 -8.92 54.65
N ASP A 691 52.25 -7.88 53.96
CA ASP A 691 52.09 -6.55 54.56
C ASP A 691 50.95 -6.54 55.59
N ALA A 692 49.86 -7.26 55.31
CA ALA A 692 48.76 -7.44 56.25
C ALA A 692 49.19 -8.28 57.47
N LEU A 693 50.00 -9.32 57.27
CA LEU A 693 50.56 -10.11 58.37
C LEU A 693 51.47 -9.25 59.23
N ASP A 694 52.39 -8.49 58.63
CA ASP A 694 53.30 -7.60 59.34
C ASP A 694 52.53 -6.53 60.16
N LEU A 695 51.49 -5.93 59.57
CA LEU A 695 50.62 -4.97 60.26
C LEU A 695 49.87 -5.63 61.44
N PHE A 696 49.34 -6.84 61.24
CA PHE A 696 48.69 -7.60 62.29
C PHE A 696 49.66 -7.90 63.45
N LEU A 697 50.87 -8.37 63.14
CA LEU A 697 51.91 -8.66 64.14
C LEU A 697 52.35 -7.40 64.89
N MET A 698 52.50 -6.27 64.20
CA MET A 698 52.78 -4.97 64.85
C MET A 698 51.66 -4.57 65.80
N ARG A 699 50.41 -4.71 65.38
CA ARG A 699 49.23 -4.41 66.22
C ARG A 699 49.16 -5.32 67.44
N ALA A 700 49.36 -6.63 67.26
CA ALA A 700 49.37 -7.61 68.34
C ALA A 700 50.48 -7.29 69.36
N TYR A 701 51.68 -6.92 68.88
CA TYR A 701 52.80 -6.49 69.72
C TYR A 701 52.45 -5.24 70.55
N VAL A 702 51.90 -4.21 69.89
CA VAL A 702 51.45 -2.98 70.58
C VAL A 702 50.35 -3.29 71.59
N ARG A 703 49.42 -4.18 71.27
CA ARG A 703 48.33 -4.57 72.17
C ARG A 703 48.87 -5.24 73.44
N LYS A 704 49.90 -6.09 73.31
CA LYS A 704 50.57 -6.78 74.42
C LYS A 704 51.45 -5.85 75.25
N TYR A 705 52.40 -5.16 74.62
CA TYR A 705 53.43 -4.39 75.34
C TYR A 705 53.08 -2.90 75.54
N LYS A 706 51.96 -2.44 74.99
CA LYS A 706 51.49 -1.03 75.01
C LYS A 706 52.51 -0.03 74.43
N LYS A 707 53.43 -0.51 73.58
CA LYS A 707 54.46 0.29 72.89
C LYS A 707 54.78 -0.30 71.51
N PRO A 708 55.30 0.49 70.55
CA PRO A 708 55.74 -0.01 69.24
C PRO A 708 56.93 -0.96 69.38
N LYS A 709 57.04 -1.94 68.47
CA LYS A 709 58.23 -2.80 68.34
C LYS A 709 59.37 -1.94 67.78
N ALA A 710 60.52 -1.90 68.45
CA ALA A 710 61.70 -1.22 67.92
C ALA A 710 62.16 -1.96 66.66
N GLY A 711 62.29 -1.23 65.56
CA GLY A 711 62.68 -1.77 64.24
C GLY A 711 64.09 -2.34 64.22
#